data_AF-T2MJM1-F1
#
_entry.id   AF-T2MJM1-F1
#
_cell.length_a   1.000
_cell.length_b   1.000
_cell.length_c   1.000
_cell.angle_alpha   90.00
_cell.angle_beta   90.00
_cell.angle_gamma   90.00
#
_symmetry.space_group_name_H-M   'P 1'
#
loop_
_entity.id
_entity.type
_entity.pdbx_description
1 polymer ?
#
loop_
_entity_poly.entity_id
_entity_poly.type
_entity_poly.pdbx_seq_one_letter_code
_entity_poly.pdbx_strand_id
1 'polypeptide(L)'
;DFNNDGWPELLITGDFFGSKMFWNNKNGTFTECSESCGMDVRINAMGHTIGDLNRDGFDDVMLTGIYFSSTACNFGNCLYGPSGNALYQNKKNGTFTNIEQEIGVKNGYWAWGASFIDFDNDCKLDIVSTNGMNTFETVLDDEYTKGKMQLFHNQGNLNNTMIDVAANEGVQYNGQGRGLLVFDFEDDGDLDVLVVPNFGPVQFFKNKGSDAYWIRVRVFHKCLNDVRKLCDSYGARVSLNNETEMYQTSSIGSKTNYLGQSELTAHFGLGKIEVDSQVTVFWPRTKQQVTVIGVPVNTKLDVIQPDGNINMTIMWSEIAECPYLFIKYVSQPGIGKIVINQDMKSLKYDPSPLTLFDVGEQTFKYTVAVKPDSFNLQSMGMVELDMRTVLGYTICNGSFPANTLFVKSTSERRLDGKSNNMGNVNWGSVSQPLIQLAPRFYADNISDPASACSLTQRINSNCPYPKEFSGLGSNRPSPRLISNVLMKQIDERFSKRNISDFTWHYGQFIIHDTDHTTLLPRFEFQYYENHVWMPITIPKGDVYFDPYNTGQQYMPFVRSQYNKCTGMYPGNSERKQLNTISAYIDGSMIYGSSVSRCAGLREFKDGKMKLENSFPPKNVDALPNENPTGRPYDQLYAAGDIRSNVQPGLMALHTLFLREHNRLAQNYLYNNPMASDEEIFQKTRRLVIAELQSVTYNEYLPAILGGKLPKYNGYNESINVDVSNEFATAAFRFGHSQVNSFIFRLKPDGTPIDEGHAILREVYFKPHRLEREGGLDPLLRGTIKFRSQEVDMLMVDEMRNTLFPTSDDSTGTHSGFDLAALNIQRGRDHGLADFNTVRKYLGLKAYKSFSEITSDKSIAKNLELLYENVDNIDLWVGGLAEDHVKDSELGETFHKIILEQFIRFRDGDRFWYEKNLTTEEIADVESRSLGKIIRLNTGFTDCPDNVFFSSENCIGVKNHQCIPRLFSNDKFFRTANDVHFKDKHNEQGDKIKLLIILASVFGAFSGLLLVIAFVCLKLKVHAGNEISSNNQNCVVNIGNNNKALETVA
;
A
#
# COMPACT_ATOMS: atom_id res chain seq x y z
N ASP A 1 -33.54 -10.92 4.42
CA ASP A 1 -34.72 -11.31 5.19
C ASP A 1 -35.88 -11.38 4.20
N PHE A 2 -35.88 -12.42 3.37
CA PHE A 2 -36.79 -12.61 2.26
C PHE A 2 -38.17 -13.11 2.70
N ASN A 3 -38.33 -13.52 3.97
CA ASN A 3 -39.60 -13.95 4.55
C ASN A 3 -40.11 -12.99 5.65
N ASN A 4 -39.38 -11.90 5.91
CA ASN A 4 -39.73 -10.82 6.83
C ASN A 4 -39.82 -11.27 8.30
N ASP A 5 -39.02 -12.25 8.71
CA ASP A 5 -39.10 -12.85 10.05
C ASP A 5 -38.11 -12.27 11.07
N GLY A 6 -37.29 -11.31 10.65
CA GLY A 6 -36.25 -10.66 11.44
C GLY A 6 -34.89 -11.34 11.39
N TRP A 7 -34.73 -12.43 10.64
CA TRP A 7 -33.48 -13.18 10.51
C TRP A 7 -33.02 -13.20 9.05
N PRO A 8 -31.94 -12.47 8.70
CA PRO A 8 -31.47 -12.46 7.32
C PRO A 8 -30.99 -13.83 6.82
N GLU A 9 -31.38 -14.16 5.59
CA GLU A 9 -30.84 -15.26 4.77
C GLU A 9 -29.49 -14.92 4.13
N LEU A 10 -28.86 -15.94 3.53
CA LEU A 10 -27.64 -15.78 2.74
C LEU A 10 -27.89 -16.13 1.28
N LEU A 11 -27.56 -15.19 0.39
CA LEU A 11 -27.45 -15.38 -1.04
C LEU A 11 -25.98 -15.24 -1.46
N ILE A 12 -25.47 -16.22 -2.19
CA ILE A 12 -24.11 -16.24 -2.73
C ILE A 12 -24.21 -16.33 -4.25
N THR A 13 -23.57 -15.38 -4.95
CA THR A 13 -23.45 -15.41 -6.41
C THR A 13 -22.17 -16.09 -6.82
N GLY A 14 -22.25 -17.01 -7.78
CA GLY A 14 -21.12 -17.80 -8.25
C GLY A 14 -20.98 -17.73 -9.77
N ASP A 15 -19.84 -17.25 -10.23
CA ASP A 15 -19.45 -17.25 -11.65
C ASP A 15 -19.22 -18.69 -12.15
N PHE A 16 -18.60 -19.53 -11.30
CA PHE A 16 -18.45 -20.97 -11.52
C PHE A 16 -19.10 -21.77 -10.40
N PHE A 17 -19.54 -23.00 -10.71
CA PHE A 17 -20.19 -23.94 -9.78
C PHE A 17 -21.56 -23.50 -9.25
N GLY A 18 -22.04 -22.35 -9.71
CA GLY A 18 -23.39 -21.87 -9.52
C GLY A 18 -23.65 -21.09 -8.23
N SER A 19 -24.72 -20.29 -8.25
CA SER A 19 -25.17 -19.48 -7.11
C SER A 19 -25.83 -20.34 -6.02
N LYS A 20 -25.88 -19.85 -4.77
CA LYS A 20 -26.46 -20.58 -3.63
C LYS A 20 -27.32 -19.69 -2.74
N MET A 21 -28.43 -20.24 -2.27
CA MET A 21 -29.37 -19.62 -1.36
C MET A 21 -29.54 -20.47 -0.10
N PHE A 22 -29.52 -19.83 1.07
CA PHE A 22 -29.63 -20.50 2.36
C PHE A 22 -30.64 -19.83 3.29
N TRP A 23 -31.62 -20.60 3.77
CA TRP A 23 -32.56 -20.18 4.80
C TRP A 23 -31.92 -20.18 6.18
N ASN A 24 -32.20 -19.14 6.96
CA ASN A 24 -31.71 -19.03 8.34
C ASN A 24 -32.57 -19.88 9.29
N ASN A 25 -31.94 -20.84 9.99
CA ASN A 25 -32.65 -21.73 10.92
C ASN A 25 -32.87 -21.12 12.31
N LYS A 26 -32.46 -19.87 12.55
CA LYS A 26 -32.60 -19.13 13.83
C LYS A 26 -31.89 -19.76 15.03
N ASN A 27 -30.93 -20.64 14.77
CA ASN A 27 -30.15 -21.35 15.78
C ASN A 27 -28.63 -21.28 15.51
N GLY A 28 -28.21 -20.33 14.67
CA GLY A 28 -26.82 -20.18 14.22
C GLY A 28 -26.42 -21.09 13.06
N THR A 29 -27.37 -21.83 12.46
CA THR A 29 -27.15 -22.65 11.26
C THR A 29 -28.03 -22.18 10.10
N PHE A 30 -27.68 -22.64 8.90
CA PHE A 30 -28.40 -22.34 7.67
C PHE A 30 -28.73 -23.63 6.91
N THR A 31 -29.85 -23.63 6.18
CA THR A 31 -30.26 -24.72 5.30
C THR A 31 -30.16 -24.26 3.84
N GLU A 32 -29.29 -24.91 3.06
CA GLU A 32 -29.20 -24.65 1.62
C GLU A 32 -30.51 -25.07 0.95
N CYS A 33 -31.05 -24.20 0.11
CA CYS A 33 -32.39 -24.40 -0.43
C CYS A 33 -32.49 -24.16 -1.93
N SER A 34 -31.42 -23.81 -2.65
CA SER A 34 -31.53 -23.15 -3.96
C SER A 34 -32.48 -23.84 -4.94
N GLU A 35 -32.35 -25.16 -5.13
CA GLU A 35 -33.26 -25.93 -5.98
C GLU A 35 -34.69 -25.99 -5.40
N SER A 36 -34.83 -26.29 -4.11
CA SER A 36 -36.14 -26.34 -3.41
C SER A 36 -36.84 -24.98 -3.33
N CYS A 37 -36.07 -23.90 -3.41
CA CYS A 37 -36.49 -22.50 -3.44
C CYS A 37 -36.86 -22.04 -4.85
N GLY A 38 -36.67 -22.86 -5.88
CA GLY A 38 -36.99 -22.52 -7.27
C GLY A 38 -35.95 -21.63 -7.96
N MET A 39 -34.71 -21.59 -7.46
CA MET A 39 -33.61 -20.82 -8.07
C MET A 39 -32.76 -21.70 -8.99
N ASP A 40 -32.52 -21.23 -10.22
CA ASP A 40 -31.52 -21.83 -11.11
C ASP A 40 -30.13 -21.39 -10.70
N VAL A 41 -29.45 -22.31 -10.02
CA VAL A 41 -28.09 -22.11 -9.54
C VAL A 41 -27.07 -22.16 -10.66
N ARG A 42 -27.35 -22.75 -11.82
CA ARG A 42 -26.34 -23.03 -12.85
C ARG A 42 -25.97 -21.82 -13.71
N ILE A 43 -26.54 -20.66 -13.40
CA ILE A 43 -26.20 -19.39 -14.04
C ILE A 43 -24.81 -18.98 -13.55
N ASN A 44 -23.93 -18.67 -14.49
CA ASN A 44 -22.63 -18.06 -14.23
C ASN A 44 -22.87 -16.60 -13.84
N ALA A 45 -23.16 -16.37 -12.56
CA ALA A 45 -23.57 -15.08 -12.05
C ALA A 45 -22.42 -14.38 -11.34
N MET A 46 -22.08 -13.19 -11.82
CA MET A 46 -20.97 -12.40 -11.27
C MET A 46 -21.46 -11.40 -10.21
N GLY A 47 -22.71 -10.97 -10.31
CA GLY A 47 -23.31 -9.98 -9.43
C GLY A 47 -24.80 -10.22 -9.21
N HIS A 48 -25.38 -9.49 -8.24
CA HIS A 48 -26.80 -9.53 -7.94
C HIS A 48 -27.30 -8.15 -7.51
N THR A 49 -28.61 -8.00 -7.41
CA THR A 49 -29.27 -6.88 -6.72
C THR A 49 -30.58 -7.36 -6.10
N ILE A 50 -30.98 -6.76 -4.98
CA ILE A 50 -32.15 -7.15 -4.18
C ILE A 50 -33.05 -5.93 -3.95
N GLY A 51 -34.35 -6.08 -4.20
CA GLY A 51 -35.35 -5.02 -3.99
C GLY A 51 -36.78 -5.46 -4.30
N ASP A 52 -37.76 -4.71 -3.80
CA ASP A 52 -39.20 -4.99 -3.93
C ASP A 52 -39.74 -4.48 -5.28
N LEU A 53 -39.50 -5.24 -6.35
CA LEU A 53 -39.78 -4.81 -7.74
C LEU A 53 -41.28 -4.64 -7.99
N ASN A 54 -42.11 -5.47 -7.36
CA ASN A 54 -43.56 -5.49 -7.54
C ASN A 54 -44.35 -4.77 -6.44
N ARG A 55 -43.65 -4.16 -5.47
CA ARG A 55 -44.23 -3.39 -4.34
C ARG A 55 -45.16 -4.20 -3.47
N ASP A 56 -44.80 -5.45 -3.25
CA ASP A 56 -45.61 -6.40 -2.51
C ASP A 56 -45.13 -6.63 -1.07
N GLY A 57 -44.04 -5.95 -0.69
CA GLY A 57 -43.41 -5.96 0.63
C GLY A 57 -42.39 -7.08 0.83
N PHE A 58 -42.07 -7.86 -0.21
CA PHE A 58 -41.09 -8.92 -0.18
C PHE A 58 -40.02 -8.68 -1.23
N ASP A 59 -38.76 -8.74 -0.80
CA ASP A 59 -37.63 -8.48 -1.69
C ASP A 59 -37.53 -9.56 -2.79
N ASP A 60 -37.38 -9.10 -4.04
CA ASP A 60 -37.06 -9.88 -5.23
C ASP A 60 -35.54 -9.86 -5.51
N VAL A 61 -35.05 -10.78 -6.34
CA VAL A 61 -33.62 -10.95 -6.61
C VAL A 61 -33.33 -10.98 -8.10
N MET A 62 -32.40 -10.15 -8.57
CA MET A 62 -31.79 -10.31 -9.89
C MET A 62 -30.38 -10.87 -9.75
N LEU A 63 -30.04 -11.86 -10.57
CA LEU A 63 -28.67 -12.35 -10.78
C LEU A 63 -28.23 -11.96 -12.20
N THR A 64 -27.02 -11.41 -12.33
CA THR A 64 -26.43 -11.19 -13.66
C THR A 64 -26.04 -12.53 -14.28
N GLY A 65 -25.94 -12.60 -15.61
CA GLY A 65 -25.49 -13.80 -16.28
C GLY A 65 -25.04 -13.57 -17.72
N ILE A 66 -24.32 -14.55 -18.26
CA ILE A 66 -23.84 -14.54 -19.64
C ILE A 66 -24.99 -14.96 -20.56
N TYR A 67 -25.37 -14.11 -21.51
CA TYR A 67 -26.45 -14.37 -22.45
C TYR A 67 -25.95 -15.11 -23.69
N PHE A 68 -26.56 -16.26 -23.99
CA PHE A 68 -26.42 -16.97 -25.27
C PHE A 68 -27.79 -17.25 -25.88
N SER A 69 -27.97 -16.90 -27.16
CA SER A 69 -29.22 -17.20 -27.87
C SER A 69 -29.35 -18.72 -28.14
N SER A 70 -30.60 -19.19 -28.19
CA SER A 70 -30.91 -20.58 -28.55
C SER A 70 -30.44 -20.94 -29.98
N THR A 71 -30.46 -19.97 -30.90
CA THR A 71 -29.90 -20.12 -32.25
C THR A 71 -28.38 -20.30 -32.22
N ALA A 72 -27.65 -19.53 -31.40
CA ALA A 72 -26.21 -19.68 -31.22
C ALA A 72 -25.83 -21.04 -30.60
N CYS A 73 -26.68 -21.57 -29.71
CA CYS A 73 -26.51 -22.89 -29.10
C CYS A 73 -26.69 -24.06 -30.09
N ASN A 74 -27.60 -23.93 -31.07
CA ASN A 74 -27.91 -25.01 -32.03
C ASN A 74 -26.79 -25.29 -33.05
N PHE A 75 -25.83 -24.37 -33.23
CA PHE A 75 -24.68 -24.54 -34.14
C PHE A 75 -23.43 -25.14 -33.43
N GLY A 76 -23.57 -25.67 -32.21
CA GLY A 76 -22.50 -26.37 -31.50
C GLY A 76 -21.46 -25.46 -30.80
N ASN A 77 -21.70 -24.15 -30.76
CA ASN A 77 -20.73 -23.12 -30.34
C ASN A 77 -20.96 -22.56 -28.92
N CYS A 78 -21.88 -23.10 -28.13
CA CYS A 78 -22.11 -22.56 -26.78
C CYS A 78 -21.32 -23.34 -25.73
N LEU A 79 -20.26 -22.71 -25.20
CA LEU A 79 -19.45 -23.25 -24.10
C LEU A 79 -20.24 -23.40 -22.79
N TYR A 80 -21.35 -22.66 -22.63
CA TYR A 80 -22.06 -22.50 -21.34
C TYR A 80 -23.58 -22.82 -21.37
N GLY A 81 -24.12 -23.28 -22.50
CA GLY A 81 -25.57 -23.52 -22.70
C GLY A 81 -26.41 -22.24 -22.88
N PRO A 82 -27.71 -22.33 -23.22
CA PRO A 82 -28.58 -21.16 -23.33
C PRO A 82 -28.80 -20.53 -21.94
N SER A 83 -28.13 -19.42 -21.67
CA SER A 83 -28.14 -18.71 -20.38
C SER A 83 -28.42 -17.21 -20.56
N GLY A 84 -28.49 -16.46 -19.46
CA GLY A 84 -28.72 -15.01 -19.42
C GLY A 84 -28.87 -14.53 -17.97
N ASN A 85 -29.29 -13.28 -17.78
CA ASN A 85 -29.70 -12.80 -16.46
C ASN A 85 -30.86 -13.66 -15.93
N ALA A 86 -31.00 -13.76 -14.61
CA ALA A 86 -32.20 -14.28 -13.97
C ALA A 86 -32.82 -13.24 -13.05
N LEU A 87 -34.15 -13.22 -13.01
CA LEU A 87 -34.91 -12.39 -12.08
C LEU A 87 -35.91 -13.27 -11.35
N TYR A 88 -35.68 -13.46 -10.07
CA TYR A 88 -36.47 -14.28 -9.16
C TYR A 88 -37.47 -13.43 -8.40
N GLN A 89 -38.75 -13.57 -8.76
CA GLN A 89 -39.85 -13.01 -8.01
C GLN A 89 -40.16 -13.87 -6.77
N ASN A 90 -40.25 -13.24 -5.61
CA ASN A 90 -40.59 -13.88 -4.34
C ASN A 90 -42.08 -14.23 -4.28
N LYS A 91 -42.42 -15.49 -3.96
CA LYS A 91 -43.82 -15.96 -3.87
C LYS A 91 -44.40 -15.92 -2.46
N LYS A 92 -43.68 -15.32 -1.49
CA LYS A 92 -44.10 -15.14 -0.09
C LYS A 92 -44.33 -16.43 0.71
N ASN A 93 -43.93 -17.57 0.15
CA ASN A 93 -44.06 -18.89 0.75
C ASN A 93 -42.71 -19.60 0.90
N GLY A 94 -41.61 -18.84 0.81
CA GLY A 94 -40.24 -19.37 0.85
C GLY A 94 -39.72 -19.89 -0.49
N THR A 95 -40.45 -19.67 -1.59
CA THR A 95 -40.02 -20.02 -2.95
C THR A 95 -40.01 -18.81 -3.88
N PHE A 96 -39.26 -18.93 -4.97
CA PHE A 96 -39.10 -17.93 -6.00
C PHE A 96 -39.53 -18.49 -7.36
N THR A 97 -39.85 -17.60 -8.30
CA THR A 97 -40.08 -17.95 -9.71
C THR A 97 -39.24 -17.04 -10.59
N ASN A 98 -38.49 -17.64 -11.52
CA ASN A 98 -37.73 -16.88 -12.50
C ASN A 98 -38.67 -16.32 -13.57
N ILE A 99 -38.69 -15.00 -13.72
CA ILE A 99 -39.58 -14.26 -14.61
C ILE A 99 -38.80 -13.46 -15.68
N GLU A 100 -37.50 -13.72 -15.83
CA GLU A 100 -36.56 -12.95 -16.67
C GLU A 100 -36.99 -12.85 -18.14
N GLN A 101 -37.64 -13.90 -18.65
CA GLN A 101 -38.19 -13.95 -20.00
C GLN A 101 -39.49 -13.18 -20.12
N GLU A 102 -40.36 -13.30 -19.12
CA GLU A 102 -41.68 -12.68 -19.08
C GLU A 102 -41.59 -11.16 -19.03
N ILE A 103 -40.56 -10.62 -18.37
CA ILE A 103 -40.36 -9.17 -18.24
C ILE A 103 -39.37 -8.59 -19.27
N GLY A 104 -38.57 -9.42 -19.94
CA GLY A 104 -37.67 -9.00 -21.03
C GLY A 104 -36.22 -8.69 -20.65
N VAL A 105 -35.74 -9.11 -19.47
CA VAL A 105 -34.37 -8.78 -18.98
C VAL A 105 -33.35 -9.89 -19.18
N LYS A 106 -33.75 -11.02 -19.77
CA LYS A 106 -32.86 -12.19 -20.00
C LYS A 106 -31.58 -11.83 -20.75
N ASN A 107 -31.68 -10.95 -21.75
CA ASN A 107 -30.52 -10.54 -22.56
C ASN A 107 -29.73 -9.44 -21.85
N GLY A 108 -28.73 -9.88 -21.06
CA GLY A 108 -27.77 -9.02 -20.39
C GLY A 108 -26.41 -8.90 -21.09
N TYR A 109 -26.24 -9.43 -22.31
CA TYR A 109 -24.92 -9.70 -22.89
C TYR A 109 -24.02 -10.49 -21.91
N TRP A 110 -22.83 -9.99 -21.60
CA TRP A 110 -21.94 -10.54 -20.58
C TRP A 110 -22.00 -9.63 -19.35
N ALA A 111 -23.05 -9.79 -18.53
CA ALA A 111 -23.35 -8.90 -17.42
C ALA A 111 -22.49 -9.17 -16.18
N TRP A 112 -22.05 -8.08 -15.54
CA TRP A 112 -21.20 -8.13 -14.35
C TRP A 112 -21.92 -7.53 -13.14
N GLY A 113 -21.93 -6.20 -13.03
CA GLY A 113 -22.62 -5.46 -11.99
C GLY A 113 -24.04 -5.06 -12.39
N ALA A 114 -24.97 -5.08 -11.44
CA ALA A 114 -26.34 -4.60 -11.60
C ALA A 114 -26.86 -3.94 -10.32
N SER A 115 -27.85 -3.05 -10.44
CA SER A 115 -28.54 -2.45 -9.30
C SER A 115 -30.00 -2.14 -9.66
N PHE A 116 -30.90 -2.34 -8.70
CA PHE A 116 -32.22 -1.71 -8.74
C PHE A 116 -32.08 -0.21 -8.48
N ILE A 117 -32.79 0.59 -9.26
CA ILE A 117 -32.77 2.06 -9.24
C ILE A 117 -34.18 2.55 -9.58
N ASP A 118 -34.64 3.66 -9.00
CA ASP A 118 -35.83 4.39 -9.48
C ASP A 118 -35.28 5.68 -10.08
N PHE A 119 -34.95 5.65 -11.38
CA PHE A 119 -34.09 6.70 -11.97
C PHE A 119 -34.87 7.94 -12.40
N ASP A 120 -36.18 7.79 -12.62
CA ASP A 120 -37.09 8.89 -12.99
C ASP A 120 -38.06 9.28 -11.87
N ASN A 121 -37.92 8.65 -10.69
CA ASN A 121 -38.68 8.90 -9.48
C ASN A 121 -40.19 8.61 -9.64
N ASP A 122 -40.57 7.61 -10.45
CA ASP A 122 -41.95 7.27 -10.78
C ASP A 122 -42.62 6.25 -9.83
N CYS A 123 -41.94 5.92 -8.73
CA CYS A 123 -42.30 4.92 -7.72
C CYS A 123 -42.13 3.46 -8.19
N LYS A 124 -41.40 3.19 -9.29
CA LYS A 124 -41.13 1.84 -9.76
C LYS A 124 -39.63 1.60 -9.83
N LEU A 125 -39.21 0.41 -9.43
CA LEU A 125 -37.81 0.01 -9.59
C LEU A 125 -37.55 -0.40 -11.04
N ASP A 126 -36.55 0.25 -11.61
CA ASP A 126 -35.82 -0.06 -12.83
C ASP A 126 -34.54 -0.85 -12.51
N ILE A 127 -33.85 -1.29 -13.57
CA ILE A 127 -32.60 -2.06 -13.43
C ILE A 127 -31.53 -1.43 -14.31
N VAL A 128 -30.41 -1.07 -13.71
CA VAL A 128 -29.20 -0.70 -14.46
C VAL A 128 -28.16 -1.83 -14.36
N SER A 129 -27.52 -2.19 -15.46
CA SER A 129 -26.51 -3.25 -15.50
C SER A 129 -25.37 -2.95 -16.45
N THR A 130 -24.14 -3.27 -16.02
CA THR A 130 -22.91 -3.06 -16.77
C THR A 130 -22.33 -4.37 -17.30
N ASN A 131 -21.78 -4.33 -18.50
CA ASN A 131 -21.53 -5.50 -19.33
C ASN A 131 -20.16 -5.43 -20.03
N GLY A 132 -19.74 -6.55 -20.64
CA GLY A 132 -18.68 -6.60 -21.66
C GLY A 132 -17.46 -7.44 -21.28
N MET A 133 -16.83 -8.07 -22.28
CA MET A 133 -15.65 -8.92 -22.11
C MET A 133 -14.76 -8.90 -23.36
N ASN A 134 -13.44 -8.96 -23.18
CA ASN A 134 -12.47 -9.17 -24.27
C ASN A 134 -11.45 -10.22 -23.80
N THR A 135 -11.42 -11.39 -24.43
CA THR A 135 -10.45 -12.46 -24.16
C THR A 135 -9.43 -12.52 -25.30
N PHE A 136 -8.16 -12.81 -24.99
CA PHE A 136 -7.10 -12.92 -25.99
C PHE A 136 -7.14 -14.22 -26.81
N GLU A 137 -8.06 -15.16 -26.51
CA GLU A 137 -7.96 -16.54 -26.97
C GLU A 137 -8.96 -17.00 -28.04
N THR A 138 -10.01 -16.26 -28.41
CA THR A 138 -10.90 -16.71 -29.51
C THR A 138 -11.58 -15.59 -30.29
N VAL A 139 -11.66 -15.76 -31.61
CA VAL A 139 -12.40 -14.93 -32.61
C VAL A 139 -13.94 -15.00 -32.47
N LEU A 140 -14.45 -15.59 -31.38
CA LEU A 140 -15.87 -15.96 -31.20
C LEU A 140 -16.63 -15.02 -30.24
N ASP A 141 -15.92 -14.16 -29.49
CA ASP A 141 -16.51 -13.26 -28.47
C ASP A 141 -16.65 -11.80 -28.94
N ASP A 142 -16.41 -11.52 -30.22
CA ASP A 142 -16.42 -10.16 -30.81
C ASP A 142 -17.76 -9.42 -30.58
N GLU A 143 -18.88 -10.13 -30.43
CA GLU A 143 -20.19 -9.53 -30.11
C GLU A 143 -20.23 -8.91 -28.70
N TYR A 144 -19.51 -9.49 -27.72
CA TYR A 144 -19.46 -9.02 -26.34
C TYR A 144 -18.39 -7.94 -26.11
N THR A 145 -17.44 -7.78 -27.04
CA THR A 145 -16.46 -6.67 -27.00
C THR A 145 -17.11 -5.30 -27.19
N LYS A 146 -18.32 -5.27 -27.77
CA LYS A 146 -19.17 -4.09 -27.96
C LYS A 146 -20.38 -4.08 -27.02
N GLY A 147 -20.41 -4.97 -26.03
CA GLY A 147 -21.48 -5.05 -25.05
C GLY A 147 -21.70 -3.69 -24.39
N LYS A 148 -22.96 -3.26 -24.30
CA LYS A 148 -23.32 -1.93 -23.80
C LYS A 148 -23.88 -2.05 -22.39
N MET A 149 -23.63 -1.04 -21.57
CA MET A 149 -24.44 -0.84 -20.36
C MET A 149 -25.92 -0.73 -20.74
N GLN A 150 -26.78 -1.32 -19.91
CA GLN A 150 -28.23 -1.34 -20.11
C GLN A 150 -28.94 -0.66 -18.94
N LEU A 151 -30.06 -0.01 -19.24
CA LEU A 151 -30.96 0.62 -18.28
C LEU A 151 -32.36 0.18 -18.65
N PHE A 152 -32.87 -0.82 -17.94
CA PHE A 152 -34.18 -1.39 -18.15
C PHE A 152 -35.23 -0.59 -17.36
N HIS A 153 -35.98 0.26 -18.06
CA HIS A 153 -37.05 1.07 -17.50
C HIS A 153 -38.35 0.25 -17.39
N ASN A 154 -38.92 0.22 -16.20
CA ASN A 154 -40.14 -0.46 -15.84
C ASN A 154 -41.41 0.31 -16.23
N GLN A 155 -42.04 -0.09 -17.34
CA GLN A 155 -43.30 0.53 -17.81
C GLN A 155 -44.52 0.20 -16.93
N GLY A 156 -44.39 -0.70 -15.94
CA GLY A 156 -45.45 -1.12 -15.01
C GLY A 156 -46.20 -2.40 -15.42
N ASN A 157 -46.73 -3.15 -14.43
CA ASN A 157 -47.45 -4.44 -14.58
C ASN A 157 -46.65 -5.58 -15.26
N LEU A 158 -45.46 -5.94 -14.75
CA LEU A 158 -44.65 -7.20 -14.87
C LEU A 158 -44.81 -8.19 -16.05
N ASN A 159 -45.46 -7.84 -17.15
CA ASN A 159 -45.71 -8.66 -18.34
C ASN A 159 -45.18 -7.89 -19.56
N ASN A 160 -43.96 -8.21 -20.03
CA ASN A 160 -43.24 -7.55 -21.13
C ASN A 160 -43.00 -6.03 -20.95
N THR A 161 -42.59 -5.60 -19.76
CA THR A 161 -42.60 -4.17 -19.39
C THR A 161 -41.24 -3.53 -19.14
N MET A 162 -40.15 -4.30 -19.11
CA MET A 162 -38.81 -3.73 -18.97
C MET A 162 -38.24 -3.38 -20.35
N ILE A 163 -38.00 -2.09 -20.59
CA ILE A 163 -37.48 -1.60 -21.87
C ILE A 163 -36.07 -1.05 -21.65
N ASP A 164 -35.08 -1.53 -22.40
CA ASP A 164 -33.73 -0.97 -22.37
C ASP A 164 -33.73 0.43 -23.02
N VAL A 165 -33.61 1.47 -22.18
CA VAL A 165 -33.62 2.89 -22.57
C VAL A 165 -32.23 3.52 -22.47
N ALA A 166 -31.17 2.77 -22.16
CA ALA A 166 -29.83 3.35 -21.94
C ALA A 166 -29.35 4.25 -23.08
N ALA A 167 -29.69 3.92 -24.33
CA ALA A 167 -29.35 4.72 -25.50
C ALA A 167 -30.07 6.08 -25.51
N ASN A 168 -31.36 6.05 -25.19
CA ASN A 168 -32.25 7.20 -25.24
C ASN A 168 -31.93 8.19 -24.11
N GLU A 169 -31.64 7.65 -22.93
CA GLU A 169 -31.26 8.43 -21.74
C GLU A 169 -29.78 8.86 -21.75
N GLY A 170 -29.01 8.46 -22.77
CA GLY A 170 -27.61 8.86 -22.92
C GLY A 170 -26.67 8.23 -21.90
N VAL A 171 -27.08 7.14 -21.26
CA VAL A 171 -26.32 6.41 -20.24
C VAL A 171 -25.55 5.22 -20.85
N GLN A 172 -25.34 5.19 -22.17
CA GLN A 172 -24.60 4.09 -22.81
C GLN A 172 -23.09 4.18 -22.55
N TYR A 173 -22.57 3.18 -21.85
CA TYR A 173 -21.14 2.86 -21.83
C TYR A 173 -20.85 1.63 -22.69
N ASN A 174 -19.91 1.75 -23.64
CA ASN A 174 -19.54 0.68 -24.57
C ASN A 174 -18.21 -0.01 -24.21
N GLY A 175 -17.61 0.32 -23.06
CA GLY A 175 -16.41 -0.36 -22.58
C GLY A 175 -16.74 -1.54 -21.68
N GLN A 176 -15.73 -2.18 -21.12
CA GLN A 176 -15.91 -3.36 -20.27
C GLN A 176 -16.23 -2.93 -18.83
N GLY A 177 -17.51 -2.84 -18.48
CA GLY A 177 -17.91 -2.59 -17.10
C GLY A 177 -17.66 -3.78 -16.18
N ARG A 178 -17.35 -3.53 -14.91
CA ARG A 178 -17.30 -4.54 -13.84
C ARG A 178 -18.14 -4.13 -12.65
N GLY A 179 -17.74 -3.03 -12.01
CA GLY A 179 -18.48 -2.44 -10.89
C GLY A 179 -19.50 -1.42 -11.34
N LEU A 180 -20.60 -1.34 -10.60
CA LEU A 180 -21.66 -0.37 -10.81
C LEU A 180 -22.11 0.17 -9.46
N LEU A 181 -22.22 1.48 -9.32
CA LEU A 181 -22.67 2.12 -8.09
C LEU A 181 -23.81 3.07 -8.43
N VAL A 182 -24.85 3.03 -7.61
CA VAL A 182 -25.97 3.98 -7.66
C VAL A 182 -25.97 4.81 -6.39
N PHE A 183 -26.04 6.12 -6.54
CA PHE A 183 -26.12 7.06 -5.42
C PHE A 183 -26.55 8.43 -5.95
N ASP A 184 -27.20 9.24 -5.12
CA ASP A 184 -27.46 10.64 -5.45
C ASP A 184 -26.27 11.49 -4.94
N PHE A 185 -25.46 11.97 -5.88
CA PHE A 185 -24.16 12.61 -5.66
C PHE A 185 -24.28 14.01 -5.05
N GLU A 186 -25.30 14.77 -5.45
CA GLU A 186 -25.51 16.16 -5.04
C GLU A 186 -26.61 16.37 -3.99
N ASP A 187 -27.24 15.28 -3.54
CA ASP A 187 -28.39 15.30 -2.63
C ASP A 187 -29.61 16.06 -3.23
N ASP A 188 -29.86 15.93 -4.54
CA ASP A 188 -31.03 16.52 -5.21
C ASP A 188 -32.20 15.54 -5.43
N GLY A 189 -31.98 14.27 -5.11
CA GLY A 189 -32.93 13.16 -5.18
C GLY A 189 -32.96 12.42 -6.49
N ASP A 190 -32.06 12.74 -7.42
CA ASP A 190 -31.94 12.01 -8.66
C ASP A 190 -30.75 11.06 -8.58
N LEU A 191 -31.03 9.76 -8.66
CA LEU A 191 -29.98 8.76 -8.50
C LEU A 191 -29.04 8.75 -9.71
N ASP A 192 -27.74 8.91 -9.46
CA ASP A 192 -26.66 8.84 -10.44
C ASP A 192 -26.09 7.44 -10.57
N VAL A 193 -25.35 7.21 -11.67
CA VAL A 193 -24.68 5.93 -11.94
C VAL A 193 -23.19 6.14 -12.12
N LEU A 194 -22.39 5.35 -11.41
CA LEU A 194 -20.95 5.28 -11.60
C LEU A 194 -20.54 3.87 -12.01
N VAL A 195 -19.82 3.76 -13.12
CA VAL A 195 -19.32 2.50 -13.67
C VAL A 195 -17.83 2.41 -13.46
N VAL A 196 -17.40 1.32 -12.82
CA VAL A 196 -16.00 0.94 -12.66
C VAL A 196 -15.66 -0.03 -13.79
N PRO A 197 -14.91 0.40 -14.81
CA PRO A 197 -14.55 -0.49 -15.90
C PRO A 197 -13.39 -1.40 -15.51
N ASN A 198 -13.29 -2.53 -16.20
CA ASN A 198 -12.13 -3.41 -16.17
C ASN A 198 -10.85 -2.69 -16.67
N PHE A 199 -11.03 -1.79 -17.65
CA PHE A 199 -9.97 -0.99 -18.25
C PHE A 199 -10.42 0.45 -18.52
N GLY A 200 -9.54 1.42 -18.26
CA GLY A 200 -9.80 2.84 -18.54
C GLY A 200 -10.37 3.64 -17.35
N PRO A 201 -10.68 4.94 -17.56
CA PRO A 201 -11.17 5.81 -16.51
C PRO A 201 -12.58 5.39 -16.06
N VAL A 202 -12.86 5.56 -14.76
CA VAL A 202 -14.21 5.45 -14.19
C VAL A 202 -15.17 6.35 -14.97
N GLN A 203 -16.38 5.86 -15.24
CA GLN A 203 -17.41 6.63 -15.92
C GLN A 203 -18.45 7.07 -14.90
N PHE A 204 -18.72 8.37 -14.86
CA PHE A 204 -19.75 8.95 -14.01
C PHE A 204 -20.87 9.51 -14.89
N PHE A 205 -22.07 8.99 -14.70
CA PHE A 205 -23.28 9.40 -15.38
C PHE A 205 -24.14 10.14 -14.38
N LYS A 206 -24.09 11.46 -14.51
CA LYS A 206 -24.89 12.36 -13.71
C LYS A 206 -26.33 12.38 -14.24
N ASN A 207 -27.30 12.03 -13.41
CA ASN A 207 -28.71 12.23 -13.69
C ASN A 207 -29.03 13.73 -13.62
N LYS A 208 -29.77 14.24 -14.59
CA LYS A 208 -30.17 15.67 -14.63
C LYS A 208 -31.58 15.91 -14.08
N GLY A 209 -32.17 14.83 -13.59
CA GLY A 209 -33.39 14.84 -12.83
C GLY A 209 -34.67 14.84 -13.61
N SER A 210 -35.74 14.54 -12.88
CA SER A 210 -37.13 14.66 -13.32
C SER A 210 -37.87 15.70 -12.46
N ASP A 211 -39.05 16.14 -12.90
CA ASP A 211 -39.93 16.98 -12.07
C ASP A 211 -40.69 16.17 -10.99
N ALA A 212 -40.25 14.95 -10.68
CA ALA A 212 -40.90 14.07 -9.72
C ALA A 212 -40.31 14.22 -8.31
N TYR A 213 -41.11 13.81 -7.34
CA TYR A 213 -40.83 13.94 -5.93
C TYR A 213 -40.13 12.69 -5.39
N TRP A 214 -39.37 12.85 -4.31
CA TRP A 214 -38.62 11.74 -3.71
C TRP A 214 -38.55 11.83 -2.18
N ILE A 215 -38.28 10.71 -1.52
CA ILE A 215 -37.86 10.67 -0.11
C ILE A 215 -36.64 9.75 0.02
N ARG A 216 -35.61 10.20 0.73
CA ARG A 216 -34.39 9.43 1.04
C ARG A 216 -34.24 9.22 2.54
N VAL A 217 -33.91 8.01 2.96
CA VAL A 217 -33.84 7.63 4.38
C VAL A 217 -32.55 6.89 4.67
N ARG A 218 -31.68 7.47 5.51
CA ARG A 218 -30.46 6.83 6.00
C ARG A 218 -30.66 6.32 7.42
N VAL A 219 -30.18 5.11 7.70
CA VAL A 219 -30.54 4.39 8.93
C VAL A 219 -29.30 4.00 9.73
N PHE A 220 -29.25 4.44 11.00
CA PHE A 220 -28.10 4.26 11.87
C PHE A 220 -28.43 3.48 13.15
N HIS A 221 -27.40 2.87 13.73
CA HIS A 221 -27.40 2.38 15.11
C HIS A 221 -26.08 2.76 15.79
N LYS A 222 -26.01 2.70 17.11
CA LYS A 222 -24.74 2.92 17.82
C LYS A 222 -23.80 1.76 17.58
N CYS A 223 -22.56 2.05 17.20
CA CYS A 223 -21.56 1.02 16.94
C CYS A 223 -21.27 0.21 18.21
N LEU A 224 -21.19 -1.13 18.07
CA LEU A 224 -20.96 -2.03 19.21
C LEU A 224 -19.59 -1.82 19.88
N ASN A 225 -18.56 -1.49 19.09
CA ASN A 225 -17.19 -1.33 19.57
C ASN A 225 -16.86 0.09 20.07
N ASP A 226 -17.67 1.08 19.70
CA ASP A 226 -17.56 2.46 20.21
C ASP A 226 -18.94 3.12 20.15
N VAL A 227 -19.65 3.10 21.27
CA VAL A 227 -21.03 3.62 21.38
C VAL A 227 -21.16 5.12 21.13
N ARG A 228 -20.03 5.84 21.02
CA ARG A 228 -19.99 7.27 20.63
C ARG A 228 -20.07 7.46 19.12
N LYS A 229 -19.96 6.39 18.32
CA LYS A 229 -20.04 6.41 16.85
C LYS A 229 -21.38 5.84 16.38
N LEU A 230 -21.84 6.33 15.23
CA LEU A 230 -22.97 5.78 14.49
C LEU A 230 -22.46 4.85 13.38
N CYS A 231 -23.11 3.70 13.23
CA CYS A 231 -22.87 2.70 12.21
C CYS A 231 -24.10 2.57 11.32
N ASP A 232 -23.93 2.42 10.00
CA ASP A 232 -25.04 2.14 9.09
C ASP A 232 -25.69 0.78 9.45
N SER A 233 -27.03 0.74 9.42
CA SER A 233 -27.80 -0.40 9.89
C SER A 233 -28.08 -1.41 8.78
N TYR A 234 -27.07 -2.19 8.40
CA TYR A 234 -27.22 -3.26 7.42
C TYR A 234 -28.38 -4.22 7.78
N GLY A 235 -29.22 -4.49 6.79
CA GLY A 235 -30.41 -5.32 6.93
C GLY A 235 -31.61 -4.63 7.59
N ALA A 236 -31.48 -3.40 8.08
CA ALA A 236 -32.66 -2.61 8.46
C ALA A 236 -33.59 -2.44 7.25
N ARG A 237 -34.90 -2.41 7.49
CA ARG A 237 -35.89 -2.21 6.45
C ARG A 237 -36.56 -0.86 6.62
N VAL A 238 -36.67 -0.13 5.53
CA VAL A 238 -37.45 1.10 5.45
C VAL A 238 -38.68 0.82 4.60
N SER A 239 -39.85 1.19 5.08
CA SER A 239 -41.10 1.15 4.32
C SER A 239 -41.70 2.54 4.27
N LEU A 240 -42.16 2.94 3.10
CA LEU A 240 -42.87 4.18 2.85
C LEU A 240 -44.33 3.85 2.49
N ASN A 241 -45.26 4.56 3.11
CA ASN A 241 -46.68 4.46 2.79
C ASN A 241 -47.29 5.86 2.69
N ASN A 242 -48.21 6.08 1.76
CA ASN A 242 -48.99 7.31 1.65
C ASN A 242 -50.50 7.01 1.58
N GLU A 243 -51.34 8.04 1.74
CA GLU A 243 -52.80 7.89 1.74
C GLU A 243 -53.40 7.41 0.39
N THR A 244 -52.58 7.30 -0.65
CA THR A 244 -52.95 6.84 -2.01
C THR A 244 -52.60 5.37 -2.31
N GLU A 245 -52.37 4.54 -1.28
CA GLU A 245 -52.00 3.11 -1.38
C GLU A 245 -50.64 2.83 -2.06
N MET A 246 -49.71 3.79 -2.13
CA MET A 246 -48.34 3.52 -2.59
C MET A 246 -47.49 3.00 -1.45
N TYR A 247 -47.38 1.66 -1.35
CA TYR A 247 -46.46 0.99 -0.44
C TYR A 247 -45.14 0.69 -1.15
N GLN A 248 -44.02 1.13 -0.59
CA GLN A 248 -42.67 0.81 -1.10
C GLN A 248 -41.79 0.32 0.05
N THR A 249 -40.88 -0.60 -0.23
CA THR A 249 -39.91 -1.08 0.76
C THR A 249 -38.49 -1.09 0.21
N SER A 250 -37.54 -0.89 1.11
CA SER A 250 -36.11 -0.91 0.79
C SER A 250 -35.31 -1.48 1.96
N SER A 251 -34.44 -2.43 1.67
CA SER A 251 -33.57 -3.09 2.64
C SER A 251 -32.17 -2.48 2.58
N ILE A 252 -31.64 -2.00 3.71
CA ILE A 252 -30.34 -1.30 3.75
C ILE A 252 -29.20 -2.30 3.46
N GLY A 253 -28.41 -2.00 2.43
CA GLY A 253 -27.29 -2.84 1.96
C GLY A 253 -27.66 -3.86 0.88
N SER A 254 -28.89 -3.82 0.36
CA SER A 254 -29.39 -4.76 -0.66
C SER A 254 -28.86 -4.52 -2.08
N LYS A 255 -28.19 -3.39 -2.30
CA LYS A 255 -27.68 -2.91 -3.60
C LYS A 255 -26.16 -3.11 -3.74
N THR A 256 -25.71 -4.35 -3.48
CA THR A 256 -24.30 -4.76 -3.55
C THR A 256 -24.06 -5.55 -4.83
N ASN A 257 -23.02 -5.24 -5.60
CA ASN A 257 -22.73 -5.93 -6.85
C ASN A 257 -21.22 -6.18 -7.07
N TYR A 258 -20.87 -6.78 -8.20
CA TYR A 258 -19.51 -7.18 -8.52
C TYR A 258 -18.55 -5.98 -8.48
N LEU A 259 -17.59 -5.93 -7.54
CA LEU A 259 -16.65 -4.81 -7.35
C LEU A 259 -17.31 -3.43 -7.09
N GLY A 260 -18.55 -3.39 -6.57
CA GLY A 260 -19.27 -2.15 -6.31
C GLY A 260 -20.24 -2.24 -5.13
N GLN A 261 -20.27 -1.18 -4.31
CA GLN A 261 -21.24 -1.01 -3.21
C GLN A 261 -21.96 0.32 -3.40
N SER A 262 -23.25 0.27 -3.75
CA SER A 262 -24.09 1.47 -3.81
C SER A 262 -24.29 2.07 -2.42
N GLU A 263 -24.79 3.30 -2.36
CA GLU A 263 -25.03 3.96 -1.07
C GLU A 263 -25.99 3.19 -0.15
N LEU A 264 -25.86 3.39 1.16
CA LEU A 264 -26.66 2.72 2.19
C LEU A 264 -27.91 3.52 2.58
N THR A 265 -28.40 4.33 1.65
CA THR A 265 -29.60 5.17 1.81
C THR A 265 -30.75 4.49 1.07
N ALA A 266 -31.89 4.33 1.75
CA ALA A 266 -33.12 3.94 1.08
C ALA A 266 -33.62 5.13 0.26
N HIS A 267 -33.98 4.88 -1.00
CA HIS A 267 -34.49 5.88 -1.94
C HIS A 267 -35.89 5.48 -2.39
N PHE A 268 -36.81 6.44 -2.42
CA PHE A 268 -38.19 6.26 -2.83
C PHE A 268 -38.60 7.39 -3.78
N GLY A 269 -38.86 7.09 -5.04
CA GLY A 269 -39.57 8.00 -5.93
C GLY A 269 -41.05 8.06 -5.55
N LEU A 270 -41.70 9.21 -5.75
CA LEU A 270 -43.08 9.50 -5.36
C LEU A 270 -43.95 9.96 -6.54
N GLY A 271 -43.38 10.02 -7.75
CA GLY A 271 -44.02 10.57 -8.93
C GLY A 271 -44.28 12.07 -8.77
N LYS A 272 -45.26 12.59 -9.50
CA LYS A 272 -45.57 14.03 -9.52
C LYS A 272 -46.64 14.46 -8.51
N ILE A 273 -46.97 13.61 -7.56
CA ILE A 273 -48.02 13.91 -6.57
C ILE A 273 -47.34 14.31 -5.25
N GLU A 274 -47.53 15.56 -4.85
CA GLU A 274 -47.05 16.08 -3.57
C GLU A 274 -47.94 15.55 -2.45
N VAL A 275 -47.50 14.46 -1.81
CA VAL A 275 -48.21 13.82 -0.69
C VAL A 275 -47.24 13.53 0.44
N ASP A 276 -47.58 14.04 1.63
CA ASP A 276 -46.86 13.71 2.85
C ASP A 276 -46.95 12.20 3.12
N SER A 277 -45.82 11.61 3.48
CA SER A 277 -45.67 10.17 3.60
C SER A 277 -45.44 9.74 5.05
N GLN A 278 -45.79 8.49 5.34
CA GLN A 278 -45.40 7.78 6.54
C GLN A 278 -44.16 6.94 6.25
N VAL A 279 -43.06 7.23 6.93
CA VAL A 279 -41.81 6.46 6.84
C VAL A 279 -41.68 5.58 8.07
N THR A 280 -41.50 4.28 7.89
CA THR A 280 -41.26 3.33 8.98
C THR A 280 -39.93 2.63 8.80
N VAL A 281 -39.10 2.63 9.83
CA VAL A 281 -37.80 1.94 9.88
C VAL A 281 -37.88 0.81 10.89
N PHE A 282 -37.52 -0.40 10.47
CA PHE A 282 -37.47 -1.60 11.30
C PHE A 282 -36.05 -2.16 11.36
N TRP A 283 -35.55 -2.45 12.56
CA TRP A 283 -34.26 -3.10 12.78
C TRP A 283 -34.46 -4.58 13.16
N PRO A 284 -34.14 -5.53 12.27
CA PRO A 284 -34.40 -6.96 12.49
C PRO A 284 -33.80 -7.52 13.79
N ARG A 285 -32.56 -7.13 14.10
CA ARG A 285 -31.81 -7.65 15.25
C ARG A 285 -32.45 -7.28 16.59
N THR A 286 -32.86 -6.03 16.76
CA THR A 286 -33.44 -5.53 18.01
C THR A 286 -34.96 -5.60 18.01
N LYS A 287 -35.56 -5.84 16.84
CA LYS A 287 -37.00 -5.77 16.58
C LYS A 287 -37.61 -4.40 16.86
N GLN A 288 -36.80 -3.36 16.92
CA GLN A 288 -37.25 -2.00 17.13
C GLN A 288 -37.79 -1.40 15.83
N GLN A 289 -38.75 -0.51 15.97
CA GLN A 289 -39.45 0.19 14.91
C GLN A 289 -39.59 1.67 15.25
N VAL A 290 -39.29 2.53 14.28
CA VAL A 290 -39.55 3.97 14.33
C VAL A 290 -40.44 4.34 13.15
N THR A 291 -41.53 5.05 13.40
CA THR A 291 -42.47 5.56 12.40
C THR A 291 -42.51 7.08 12.46
N VAL A 292 -42.22 7.75 11.35
CA VAL A 292 -42.34 9.20 11.19
C VAL A 292 -43.55 9.49 10.29
N ILE A 293 -44.49 10.28 10.80
CA ILE A 293 -45.75 10.62 10.13
C ILE A 293 -45.67 12.06 9.59
N GLY A 294 -46.12 12.27 8.36
CA GLY A 294 -46.19 13.60 7.75
C GLY A 294 -44.85 14.05 7.15
N VAL A 295 -44.03 13.12 6.65
CA VAL A 295 -42.75 13.44 6.01
C VAL A 295 -43.03 14.07 4.64
N PRO A 296 -42.63 15.32 4.39
CA PRO A 296 -42.92 15.98 3.13
C PRO A 296 -42.09 15.38 1.99
N VAL A 297 -42.53 15.59 0.76
CA VAL A 297 -41.74 15.25 -0.43
C VAL A 297 -40.40 16.00 -0.46
N ASN A 298 -39.46 15.49 -1.25
CA ASN A 298 -38.10 16.01 -1.42
C ASN A 298 -37.33 16.11 -0.10
N THR A 299 -37.48 15.08 0.72
CA THR A 299 -36.92 15.05 2.08
C THR A 299 -35.88 13.97 2.23
N LYS A 300 -34.76 14.34 2.86
CA LYS A 300 -33.76 13.42 3.38
C LYS A 300 -33.92 13.28 4.90
N LEU A 301 -34.05 12.05 5.37
CA LEU A 301 -34.27 11.72 6.77
C LEU A 301 -33.17 10.78 7.29
N ASP A 302 -32.50 11.19 8.37
CA ASP A 302 -31.57 10.31 9.11
C ASP A 302 -32.30 9.74 10.33
N VAL A 303 -32.44 8.41 10.42
CA VAL A 303 -33.13 7.73 11.52
C VAL A 303 -32.14 6.90 12.32
N ILE A 304 -31.98 7.25 13.60
CA ILE A 304 -31.10 6.54 14.53
C ILE A 304 -31.93 5.56 15.37
N GLN A 305 -31.46 4.32 15.49
CA GLN A 305 -32.05 3.30 16.35
C GLN A 305 -32.16 3.82 17.79
N PRO A 306 -33.37 3.85 18.38
CA PRO A 306 -33.58 4.39 19.71
C PRO A 306 -33.01 3.47 20.79
N ASP A 307 -32.63 4.04 21.94
CA ASP A 307 -32.34 3.24 23.12
C ASP A 307 -33.66 2.81 23.79
N GLY A 308 -33.86 1.50 23.95
CA GLY A 308 -34.94 0.94 24.77
C GLY A 308 -36.30 0.75 24.08
N ASN A 309 -36.98 1.82 23.65
CA ASN A 309 -38.34 1.69 23.12
C ASN A 309 -38.37 0.86 21.82
N ILE A 310 -39.28 -0.11 21.77
CA ILE A 310 -39.43 -1.02 20.64
C ILE A 310 -40.28 -0.40 19.53
N ASN A 311 -41.26 0.45 19.86
CA ASN A 311 -42.12 1.10 18.86
C ASN A 311 -42.23 2.59 19.17
N MET A 312 -41.72 3.43 18.28
CA MET A 312 -41.76 4.89 18.42
C MET A 312 -42.48 5.51 17.23
N THR A 313 -43.42 6.42 17.48
CA THR A 313 -44.09 7.21 16.45
C THR A 313 -43.79 8.69 16.69
N ILE A 314 -43.38 9.40 15.65
CA ILE A 314 -42.97 10.81 15.70
C ILE A 314 -43.73 11.56 14.61
N MET A 315 -44.28 12.74 14.92
CA MET A 315 -44.81 13.63 13.90
C MET A 315 -43.68 14.44 13.29
N TRP A 316 -43.62 14.59 11.96
CA TRP A 316 -42.60 15.41 11.30
C TRP A 316 -42.52 16.83 11.88
N SER A 317 -43.67 17.42 12.23
CA SER A 317 -43.77 18.74 12.87
C SER A 317 -43.06 18.86 14.22
N GLU A 318 -42.72 17.75 14.87
CA GLU A 318 -42.03 17.70 16.15
C GLU A 318 -40.50 17.57 16.01
N ILE A 319 -40.00 17.31 14.79
CA ILE A 319 -38.57 17.19 14.51
C ILE A 319 -37.99 18.61 14.37
N ALA A 320 -37.16 19.03 15.33
CA ALA A 320 -36.40 20.27 15.22
C ALA A 320 -35.43 20.22 14.02
N GLU A 321 -35.18 21.35 13.36
CA GLU A 321 -34.24 21.45 12.21
C GLU A 321 -32.94 20.66 12.49
N CYS A 322 -32.63 19.69 11.64
CA CYS A 322 -31.51 18.77 11.84
C CYS A 322 -30.17 19.53 11.81
N PRO A 323 -29.27 19.29 12.79
CA PRO A 323 -27.99 19.95 12.77
C PRO A 323 -27.14 19.45 11.59
N TYR A 324 -26.58 20.35 10.79
CA TYR A 324 -25.71 19.99 9.67
C TYR A 324 -24.34 20.68 9.73
N LEU A 325 -23.32 19.99 9.22
CA LEU A 325 -21.97 20.53 9.08
C LEU A 325 -21.91 21.46 7.87
N PHE A 326 -21.22 22.59 8.02
CA PHE A 326 -20.95 23.52 6.95
C PHE A 326 -19.54 24.09 7.07
N ILE A 327 -18.94 24.41 5.93
CA ILE A 327 -17.66 25.10 5.81
C ILE A 327 -17.91 26.56 6.16
N LYS A 328 -17.38 26.98 7.30
CA LYS A 328 -17.53 28.33 7.83
C LYS A 328 -16.50 29.29 7.26
N TYR A 329 -15.29 28.79 6.99
CA TYR A 329 -14.17 29.60 6.54
C TYR A 329 -13.28 28.78 5.61
N VAL A 330 -12.70 29.45 4.61
CA VAL A 330 -11.65 28.91 3.75
C VAL A 330 -10.59 29.98 3.49
N SER A 331 -9.32 29.64 3.67
CA SER A 331 -8.22 30.50 3.25
C SER A 331 -8.05 30.37 1.74
N GLN A 332 -7.55 31.42 1.09
CA GLN A 332 -7.24 31.34 -0.33
C GLN A 332 -5.86 30.70 -0.54
N PRO A 333 -5.69 29.83 -1.55
CA PRO A 333 -4.38 29.32 -1.95
C PRO A 333 -3.55 30.43 -2.61
N GLY A 334 -2.27 30.14 -2.87
CA GLY A 334 -1.37 31.10 -3.51
C GLY A 334 -1.75 31.43 -4.95
N ILE A 335 -2.36 30.48 -5.66
CA ILE A 335 -2.83 30.61 -7.05
C ILE A 335 -4.25 30.04 -7.15
N GLY A 336 -5.12 30.71 -7.91
CA GLY A 336 -6.54 30.37 -8.02
C GLY A 336 -7.36 30.82 -6.83
N LYS A 337 -8.65 30.53 -6.85
CA LYS A 337 -9.59 30.94 -5.80
C LYS A 337 -10.35 29.72 -5.31
N ILE A 338 -10.39 29.51 -4.00
CA ILE A 338 -11.31 28.54 -3.40
C ILE A 338 -12.60 29.27 -3.05
N VAL A 339 -13.70 28.79 -3.60
CA VAL A 339 -15.05 29.29 -3.34
C VAL A 339 -15.79 28.21 -2.56
N ILE A 340 -16.40 28.59 -1.44
CA ILE A 340 -17.37 27.73 -0.76
C ILE A 340 -18.60 27.68 -1.66
N ASN A 341 -18.99 26.49 -2.09
CA ASN A 341 -20.17 26.32 -2.93
C ASN A 341 -21.45 26.65 -2.14
N GLN A 342 -22.56 26.82 -2.86
CA GLN A 342 -23.84 27.21 -2.26
C GLN A 342 -24.37 26.20 -1.24
N ASP A 343 -23.98 24.92 -1.39
CA ASP A 343 -24.28 23.84 -0.44
C ASP A 343 -23.62 24.05 0.94
N MET A 344 -22.66 24.99 1.02
CA MET A 344 -21.79 25.24 2.17
C MET A 344 -21.02 23.99 2.64
N LYS A 345 -20.96 22.92 1.85
CA LYS A 345 -20.35 21.62 2.20
C LYS A 345 -19.19 21.27 1.28
N SER A 346 -19.15 21.84 0.08
CA SER A 346 -18.09 21.61 -0.89
C SER A 346 -17.32 22.89 -1.21
N LEU A 347 -16.10 22.70 -1.68
CA LEU A 347 -15.20 23.77 -2.11
C LEU A 347 -14.94 23.61 -3.59
N LYS A 348 -15.14 24.68 -4.35
CA LYS A 348 -14.70 24.77 -5.74
C LYS A 348 -13.37 25.49 -5.80
N TYR A 349 -12.37 24.82 -6.36
CA TYR A 349 -11.18 25.51 -6.83
C TYR A 349 -11.46 26.08 -8.21
N ASP A 350 -11.47 27.41 -8.30
CA ASP A 350 -11.55 28.16 -9.54
C ASP A 350 -10.12 28.55 -9.94
N PRO A 351 -9.48 27.80 -10.87
CA PRO A 351 -8.17 28.16 -11.34
C PRO A 351 -8.26 29.51 -12.05
N SER A 352 -7.55 30.52 -11.55
CA SER A 352 -7.27 31.73 -12.35
C SER A 352 -6.60 31.30 -13.66
N PRO A 353 -6.76 32.01 -14.79
CA PRO A 353 -6.21 31.59 -16.08
C PRO A 353 -4.76 31.16 -15.94
N LEU A 354 -4.55 29.84 -16.04
CA LEU A 354 -3.30 29.18 -15.71
C LEU A 354 -2.34 29.29 -16.88
N THR A 355 -1.09 29.57 -16.56
CA THR A 355 0.04 29.27 -17.43
C THR A 355 0.64 27.91 -17.03
N LEU A 356 1.41 27.27 -17.92
CA LEU A 356 2.12 26.01 -17.65
C LEU A 356 3.11 26.08 -16.46
N PHE A 357 3.26 27.27 -15.87
CA PHE A 357 4.20 27.63 -14.81
C PHE A 357 3.54 27.78 -13.44
N ASP A 358 2.21 27.64 -13.34
CA ASP A 358 1.43 27.69 -12.08
C ASP A 358 1.31 26.31 -11.39
N VAL A 359 2.12 25.35 -11.86
CA VAL A 359 2.02 23.93 -11.49
C VAL A 359 2.93 23.63 -10.28
N GLY A 360 2.33 23.56 -9.10
CA GLY A 360 2.94 23.13 -7.85
C GLY A 360 1.88 22.77 -6.81
N GLU A 361 2.31 22.36 -5.62
CA GLU A 361 1.43 22.09 -4.48
C GLU A 361 0.79 23.41 -3.99
N GLN A 362 -0.53 23.52 -4.12
CA GLN A 362 -1.31 24.62 -3.56
C GLN A 362 -1.93 24.17 -2.24
N THR A 363 -1.67 24.90 -1.16
CA THR A 363 -2.29 24.61 0.13
C THR A 363 -3.36 25.63 0.47
N PHE A 364 -4.50 25.17 0.98
CA PHE A 364 -5.47 26.03 1.64
C PHE A 364 -6.00 25.37 2.92
N LYS A 365 -6.46 26.18 3.86
CA LYS A 365 -7.08 25.75 5.10
C LYS A 365 -8.58 25.98 5.02
N TYR A 366 -9.36 25.13 5.68
CA TYR A 366 -10.79 25.32 5.83
C TYR A 366 -11.23 24.98 7.25
N THR A 367 -12.35 25.59 7.69
CA THR A 367 -12.94 25.34 9.00
C THR A 367 -14.37 24.84 8.82
N VAL A 368 -14.72 23.74 9.48
CA VAL A 368 -16.08 23.17 9.48
C VAL A 368 -16.75 23.48 10.82
N ALA A 369 -18.03 23.86 10.79
CA ALA A 369 -18.88 24.17 11.95
C ALA A 369 -20.25 23.46 11.85
N VAL A 370 -21.04 23.45 12.92
CA VAL A 370 -22.39 22.83 12.99
C VAL A 370 -23.46 23.93 13.03
N LYS A 371 -24.53 23.81 12.23
CA LYS A 371 -25.72 24.69 12.30
C LYS A 371 -26.92 23.89 12.81
N PRO A 372 -27.80 24.41 13.69
CA PRO A 372 -27.71 25.72 14.34
C PRO A 372 -26.45 25.82 15.22
N ASP A 373 -25.87 27.03 15.31
CA ASP A 373 -24.52 27.34 15.89
C ASP A 373 -24.49 27.18 17.44
N SER A 374 -25.43 26.43 18.01
CA SER A 374 -25.69 26.28 19.44
C SER A 374 -24.63 25.46 20.20
N PHE A 375 -23.73 24.77 19.50
CA PHE A 375 -22.72 23.88 20.09
C PHE A 375 -21.29 24.46 20.11
N ASN A 376 -21.02 25.56 19.41
CA ASN A 376 -19.69 26.21 19.32
C ASN A 376 -18.53 25.26 18.92
N LEU A 377 -18.82 24.16 18.20
CA LEU A 377 -17.84 23.17 17.75
C LEU A 377 -17.25 23.58 16.38
N GLN A 378 -15.92 23.64 16.29
CA GLN A 378 -15.19 23.95 15.04
C GLN A 378 -13.95 23.05 14.90
N SER A 379 -13.67 22.61 13.67
CA SER A 379 -12.45 21.86 13.33
C SER A 379 -11.79 22.44 12.09
N MET A 380 -10.45 22.48 12.07
CA MET A 380 -9.65 23.03 10.98
C MET A 380 -8.96 21.91 10.20
N GLY A 381 -9.14 21.90 8.87
CA GLY A 381 -8.45 21.01 7.95
C GLY A 381 -7.48 21.76 7.03
N MET A 382 -6.48 21.06 6.50
CA MET A 382 -5.56 21.56 5.47
C MET A 382 -5.66 20.66 4.25
N VAL A 383 -5.81 21.25 3.06
CA VAL A 383 -5.83 20.54 1.78
C VAL A 383 -4.62 20.95 0.98
N GLU A 384 -3.96 19.97 0.34
CA GLU A 384 -2.89 20.16 -0.62
C GLU A 384 -3.36 19.70 -1.99
N LEU A 385 -3.36 20.61 -2.97
CA LEU A 385 -3.69 20.34 -4.36
C LEU A 385 -2.40 20.26 -5.16
N ASP A 386 -2.05 19.07 -5.65
CA ASP A 386 -0.97 18.94 -6.64
C ASP A 386 -1.49 19.24 -8.04
N MET A 387 -1.17 20.44 -8.54
CA MET A 387 -1.55 20.89 -9.88
C MET A 387 -0.93 20.03 -11.00
N ARG A 388 0.11 19.22 -10.72
CA ARG A 388 0.74 18.31 -11.69
C ARG A 388 -0.19 17.18 -12.12
N THR A 389 -1.06 16.73 -11.23
CA THR A 389 -2.10 15.71 -11.50
C THR A 389 -3.31 16.28 -12.25
N VAL A 390 -3.61 17.57 -12.06
CA VAL A 390 -4.79 18.23 -12.64
C VAL A 390 -4.60 18.59 -14.11
N LEU A 391 -3.39 18.99 -14.50
CA LEU A 391 -3.07 19.43 -15.86
C LEU A 391 -2.52 18.31 -16.74
N GLY A 392 -3.17 17.14 -16.74
CA GLY A 392 -2.79 16.03 -17.63
C GLY A 392 -2.37 16.54 -19.00
N TYR A 393 -1.12 16.23 -19.40
CA TYR A 393 -0.32 16.78 -20.52
C TYR A 393 0.57 17.99 -20.19
N THR A 394 1.83 17.72 -19.79
CA THR A 394 2.90 18.73 -19.86
C THR A 394 3.37 18.87 -21.32
N ILE A 395 3.19 20.04 -21.91
CA ILE A 395 3.79 20.41 -23.21
C ILE A 395 5.31 20.48 -23.01
N CYS A 396 6.03 19.50 -23.57
CA CYS A 396 7.48 19.38 -23.46
C CYS A 396 8.17 20.21 -24.56
N ASN A 397 8.37 21.51 -24.36
CA ASN A 397 9.13 22.33 -25.31
C ASN A 397 10.64 22.27 -25.04
N GLY A 398 11.29 21.18 -25.49
CA GLY A 398 12.70 21.14 -25.95
C GLY A 398 13.82 21.44 -24.96
N SER A 399 13.52 21.79 -23.72
CA SER A 399 14.42 21.99 -22.58
C SER A 399 13.51 21.95 -21.35
N PHE A 400 14.05 21.86 -20.12
CA PHE A 400 13.29 22.21 -18.91
C PHE A 400 12.36 23.39 -19.20
N PRO A 401 11.12 23.48 -18.65
CA PRO A 401 10.24 24.61 -18.89
C PRO A 401 11.06 25.90 -18.84
N ALA A 402 11.34 26.43 -20.02
CA ALA A 402 12.27 27.53 -20.21
C ALA A 402 11.47 28.76 -19.84
N ASN A 403 11.40 28.99 -18.54
CA ASN A 403 11.16 30.24 -17.85
C ASN A 403 11.22 29.92 -16.35
N THR A 404 12.42 30.06 -15.81
CA THR A 404 12.68 30.52 -14.44
C THR A 404 11.72 31.67 -14.10
N LEU A 405 10.52 31.37 -13.61
CA LEU A 405 9.59 32.34 -13.03
C LEU A 405 9.57 32.15 -11.52
N PHE A 406 10.32 33.04 -10.86
CA PHE A 406 10.29 33.44 -9.46
C PHE A 406 9.59 32.49 -8.46
N VAL A 407 10.16 31.33 -8.18
CA VAL A 407 9.98 30.76 -6.82
C VAL A 407 10.54 31.82 -5.88
N LYS A 408 9.67 32.47 -5.10
CA LYS A 408 10.08 33.51 -4.17
C LYS A 408 11.07 32.89 -3.19
N SER A 409 12.32 33.29 -3.31
CA SER A 409 13.39 32.81 -2.45
C SER A 409 13.05 33.09 -0.99
N THR A 410 13.12 32.08 -0.13
CA THR A 410 12.88 32.21 1.31
C THR A 410 14.19 32.22 2.10
N SER A 411 14.22 32.97 3.20
CA SER A 411 15.33 32.92 4.15
C SER A 411 15.38 31.59 4.89
N GLU A 412 14.22 30.96 5.11
CA GLU A 412 14.03 29.75 5.90
C GLU A 412 14.15 28.44 5.10
N ARG A 413 14.52 27.36 5.79
CA ARG A 413 14.60 26.00 5.23
C ARG A 413 13.18 25.44 5.03
N ARG A 414 12.83 25.17 3.78
CA ARG A 414 11.57 24.53 3.39
C ARG A 414 11.63 23.00 3.54
N LEU A 415 10.47 22.35 3.63
CA LEU A 415 10.35 20.88 3.65
C LEU A 415 10.57 20.26 2.27
N ASP A 416 10.26 21.00 1.21
CA ASP A 416 10.41 20.57 -0.19
C ASP A 416 11.83 20.80 -0.75
N GLY A 417 12.77 21.26 0.07
CA GLY A 417 14.15 21.59 -0.33
C GLY A 417 14.31 22.84 -1.21
N LYS A 418 13.22 23.51 -1.62
CA LYS A 418 13.31 24.69 -2.49
C LYS A 418 13.97 25.87 -1.79
N SER A 419 14.53 26.78 -2.58
CA SER A 419 15.18 28.03 -2.14
C SER A 419 16.39 27.84 -1.23
N ASN A 420 16.91 26.62 -1.05
CA ASN A 420 18.16 26.42 -0.34
C ASN A 420 19.31 27.10 -1.10
N ASN A 421 19.47 26.80 -2.39
CA ASN A 421 20.28 27.62 -3.27
C ASN A 421 19.49 28.85 -3.77
N MET A 422 20.03 30.05 -3.58
CA MET A 422 19.33 31.30 -3.91
C MET A 422 19.37 31.64 -5.41
N GLY A 423 20.42 31.21 -6.13
CA GLY A 423 20.55 31.39 -7.57
C GLY A 423 19.84 30.31 -8.38
N ASN A 424 19.80 29.09 -7.85
CA ASN A 424 19.17 27.92 -8.45
C ASN A 424 18.17 27.29 -7.48
N VAL A 425 17.03 27.96 -7.30
CA VAL A 425 15.98 27.68 -6.29
C VAL A 425 15.46 26.24 -6.25
N ASN A 426 15.66 25.45 -7.30
CA ASN A 426 15.19 24.07 -7.40
C ASN A 426 16.25 23.01 -7.09
N TRP A 427 17.55 23.36 -7.01
CA TRP A 427 18.58 22.37 -6.69
C TRP A 427 18.31 21.72 -5.33
N GLY A 428 18.35 20.40 -5.29
CA GLY A 428 18.08 19.55 -4.15
C GLY A 428 16.62 19.49 -3.70
N SER A 429 15.69 20.10 -4.46
CA SER A 429 14.26 20.04 -4.13
C SER A 429 13.61 18.72 -4.54
N VAL A 430 12.44 18.45 -3.95
CA VAL A 430 11.60 17.32 -4.31
C VAL A 430 11.30 17.32 -5.81
N SER A 431 11.28 16.14 -6.42
CA SER A 431 11.04 15.91 -7.86
C SER A 431 12.11 16.48 -8.80
N GLN A 432 13.31 16.78 -8.30
CA GLN A 432 14.44 17.03 -9.20
C GLN A 432 14.92 15.74 -9.87
N PRO A 433 15.30 15.81 -11.16
CA PRO A 433 16.06 14.76 -11.82
C PRO A 433 17.34 14.38 -11.06
N LEU A 434 17.63 13.08 -10.97
CA LEU A 434 18.96 12.63 -10.57
C LEU A 434 20.00 13.11 -11.60
N ILE A 435 21.10 13.68 -11.10
CA ILE A 435 22.23 14.10 -11.94
C ILE A 435 23.13 12.89 -12.28
N GLN A 436 24.18 13.11 -13.05
CA GLN A 436 25.07 12.07 -13.55
C GLN A 436 26.53 12.42 -13.28
N LEU A 437 27.30 11.45 -12.82
CA LEU A 437 28.76 11.51 -12.76
C LEU A 437 29.39 10.97 -14.06
N ALA A 438 28.73 10.00 -14.71
CA ALA A 438 29.08 9.46 -16.01
C ALA A 438 27.88 9.52 -16.97
N PRO A 439 28.10 9.48 -18.30
CA PRO A 439 27.02 9.51 -19.28
C PRO A 439 26.02 8.36 -19.06
N ARG A 440 24.75 8.64 -19.31
CA ARG A 440 23.71 7.61 -19.32
C ARG A 440 23.91 6.62 -20.45
N PHE A 441 23.68 5.36 -20.11
CA PHE A 441 23.82 4.25 -21.02
C PHE A 441 22.47 3.56 -21.23
N TYR A 442 21.76 4.00 -22.27
CA TYR A 442 20.57 3.35 -22.82
C TYR A 442 20.93 2.79 -24.20
N ALA A 443 20.37 1.65 -24.61
CA ALA A 443 20.76 1.05 -25.90
C ALA A 443 20.32 1.86 -27.11
N ASP A 444 19.20 2.59 -26.98
CA ASP A 444 18.72 3.54 -27.98
C ASP A 444 19.25 4.96 -27.75
N ASN A 445 20.10 5.15 -26.72
CA ASN A 445 20.53 6.46 -26.19
C ASN A 445 19.39 7.39 -25.77
N ILE A 446 18.18 6.86 -25.51
CA ILE A 446 17.00 7.66 -25.17
C ILE A 446 16.39 7.14 -23.87
N SER A 447 15.85 5.92 -23.86
CA SER A 447 15.16 5.39 -22.69
C SER A 447 15.03 3.88 -22.66
N ASP A 448 15.28 3.17 -23.75
CA ASP A 448 15.36 1.72 -23.71
C ASP A 448 16.57 1.37 -22.84
N PRO A 449 16.35 0.67 -21.70
CA PRO A 449 17.44 0.00 -20.99
C PRO A 449 18.23 -0.78 -22.04
N ALA A 450 19.52 -1.05 -21.80
CA ALA A 450 20.31 -1.86 -22.72
C ALA A 450 19.41 -2.95 -23.35
N SER A 451 19.24 -2.84 -24.69
CA SER A 451 18.29 -3.34 -25.70
C SER A 451 18.81 -4.31 -26.78
N ALA A 452 18.29 -5.52 -27.00
CA ALA A 452 18.69 -6.33 -28.18
C ALA A 452 17.92 -5.98 -29.48
N CYS A 453 16.76 -5.33 -29.37
CA CYS A 453 15.91 -4.95 -30.50
C CYS A 453 15.84 -3.43 -30.64
N SER A 454 15.88 -2.90 -31.87
CA SER A 454 15.64 -1.48 -32.12
C SER A 454 14.16 -1.13 -31.94
N LEU A 455 13.85 0.15 -31.67
CA LEU A 455 12.47 0.67 -31.62
C LEU A 455 11.66 0.26 -32.86
N THR A 456 12.29 0.26 -34.04
CA THR A 456 11.69 -0.17 -35.31
C THR A 456 11.31 -1.66 -35.32
N GLN A 457 12.10 -2.53 -34.69
CA GLN A 457 11.78 -3.96 -34.60
C GLN A 457 10.64 -4.24 -33.62
N ARG A 458 10.53 -3.46 -32.54
CA ARG A 458 9.40 -3.50 -31.59
C ARG A 458 8.09 -3.07 -32.25
N ILE A 459 8.12 -1.95 -32.98
CA ILE A 459 6.96 -1.42 -33.72
C ILE A 459 6.46 -2.42 -34.77
N ASN A 460 7.36 -3.18 -35.38
CA ASN A 460 7.03 -4.13 -36.45
C ASN A 460 6.71 -5.55 -35.94
N SER A 461 6.55 -5.76 -34.64
CA SER A 461 6.23 -7.06 -34.02
C SER A 461 7.19 -8.21 -34.38
N ASN A 462 8.39 -7.88 -34.87
CA ASN A 462 9.42 -8.84 -35.28
C ASN A 462 10.37 -9.22 -34.13
N CYS A 463 10.02 -8.84 -32.89
CA CYS A 463 10.76 -9.15 -31.67
C CYS A 463 9.86 -10.03 -30.77
N PRO A 464 10.04 -11.37 -30.74
CA PRO A 464 9.21 -12.24 -29.92
C PRO A 464 9.51 -12.02 -28.44
N TYR A 465 8.51 -11.59 -27.67
CA TYR A 465 8.55 -11.37 -26.21
C TYR A 465 9.38 -12.39 -25.39
N PRO A 466 9.36 -13.71 -25.68
CA PRO A 466 10.16 -14.72 -24.98
C PRO A 466 11.69 -14.67 -25.17
N LYS A 467 12.20 -13.91 -26.14
CA LYS A 467 13.65 -13.84 -26.41
C LYS A 467 14.34 -12.65 -25.72
N GLU A 468 13.58 -11.75 -25.09
CA GLU A 468 14.07 -10.53 -24.43
C GLU A 468 14.59 -10.75 -23.01
N PHE A 469 14.50 -11.97 -22.50
CA PHE A 469 14.48 -12.22 -21.07
C PHE A 469 15.89 -12.20 -20.40
N SER A 470 17.01 -12.33 -21.12
CA SER A 470 18.34 -12.43 -20.49
C SER A 470 19.08 -11.11 -20.19
N GLY A 471 18.38 -9.98 -20.01
CA GLY A 471 19.03 -8.67 -19.92
C GLY A 471 19.44 -8.20 -21.32
N LEU A 472 18.78 -7.15 -21.79
CA LEU A 472 18.86 -6.74 -23.17
C LEU A 472 20.17 -5.94 -23.45
N GLY A 473 20.65 -5.92 -24.70
CA GLY A 473 21.61 -4.97 -25.33
C GLY A 473 22.96 -4.64 -24.70
N SER A 474 23.36 -5.41 -23.71
CA SER A 474 24.74 -5.51 -23.29
C SER A 474 25.06 -7.00 -23.35
N ASN A 475 26.31 -7.38 -23.59
CA ASN A 475 26.72 -8.79 -23.41
C ASN A 475 26.72 -9.17 -21.91
N ARG A 476 25.72 -8.72 -21.12
CA ARG A 476 25.63 -8.88 -19.67
C ARG A 476 24.59 -9.93 -19.31
N PRO A 477 24.89 -10.80 -18.32
CA PRO A 477 24.01 -11.90 -17.94
C PRO A 477 22.75 -11.44 -17.18
N SER A 478 21.81 -12.38 -16.99
CA SER A 478 20.62 -12.17 -16.14
C SER A 478 21.03 -11.69 -14.73
N PRO A 479 20.36 -10.67 -14.17
CA PRO A 479 20.58 -10.24 -12.79
C PRO A 479 20.48 -11.36 -11.75
N ARG A 480 19.52 -12.28 -11.93
CA ARG A 480 19.36 -13.42 -11.02
C ARG A 480 20.50 -14.43 -11.17
N LEU A 481 21.00 -14.62 -12.40
CA LEU A 481 22.18 -15.46 -12.61
C LEU A 481 23.41 -14.87 -11.93
N ILE A 482 23.63 -13.56 -12.05
CA ILE A 482 24.71 -12.85 -11.36
C ILE A 482 24.59 -13.03 -9.84
N SER A 483 23.39 -12.80 -9.29
CA SER A 483 23.10 -12.99 -7.86
C SER A 483 23.39 -14.42 -7.39
N ASN A 484 22.98 -15.43 -8.14
CA ASN A 484 23.21 -16.83 -7.78
C ASN A 484 24.70 -17.22 -7.79
N VAL A 485 25.48 -16.69 -8.72
CA VAL A 485 26.89 -17.05 -8.91
C VAL A 485 27.82 -16.25 -7.99
N LEU A 486 27.55 -14.95 -7.80
CA LEU A 486 28.44 -14.06 -7.05
C LEU A 486 27.98 -13.79 -5.62
N MET A 487 26.66 -13.81 -5.36
CA MET A 487 26.08 -13.23 -4.15
C MET A 487 25.49 -14.24 -3.17
N LYS A 488 25.68 -15.53 -3.42
CA LYS A 488 25.26 -16.58 -2.50
C LYS A 488 26.17 -16.64 -1.28
N GLN A 489 25.63 -16.26 -0.12
CA GLN A 489 26.30 -16.45 1.16
C GLN A 489 25.99 -17.83 1.75
N ILE A 490 27.02 -18.59 2.11
CA ILE A 490 26.89 -19.91 2.76
C ILE A 490 27.24 -19.82 4.24
N ASP A 491 28.28 -19.05 4.57
CA ASP A 491 28.77 -18.84 5.93
C ASP A 491 28.74 -17.35 6.30
N GLU A 492 28.63 -17.05 7.60
CA GLU A 492 28.74 -15.69 8.12
C GLU A 492 30.13 -15.10 7.83
N ARG A 493 30.17 -13.87 7.31
CA ARG A 493 31.39 -13.12 7.04
C ARG A 493 31.26 -11.75 7.68
N PHE A 494 31.65 -11.65 8.95
CA PHE A 494 31.57 -10.38 9.68
C PHE A 494 32.63 -9.38 9.22
N SER A 495 32.29 -8.08 9.30
CA SER A 495 33.19 -6.97 8.97
C SER A 495 34.55 -7.10 9.68
N LYS A 496 35.63 -7.05 8.90
CA LYS A 496 37.01 -7.08 9.41
C LYS A 496 37.36 -5.84 10.25
N ARG A 497 36.69 -4.71 10.02
CA ARG A 497 36.87 -3.48 10.80
C ARG A 497 36.00 -3.44 12.06
N ASN A 498 35.26 -4.52 12.33
CA ASN A 498 34.35 -4.66 13.46
C ASN A 498 33.26 -3.60 13.48
N ILE A 499 32.73 -3.25 12.30
CA ILE A 499 31.54 -2.41 12.17
C ILE A 499 30.37 -3.10 12.87
N SER A 500 29.57 -2.32 13.62
CA SER A 500 28.40 -2.83 14.32
C SER A 500 27.24 -3.09 13.35
N ASP A 501 26.37 -4.03 13.69
CA ASP A 501 25.13 -4.30 12.96
C ASP A 501 24.20 -3.06 12.92
N PHE A 502 24.30 -2.17 13.92
CA PHE A 502 23.59 -0.89 13.93
C PHE A 502 23.90 0.01 12.73
N THR A 503 25.10 -0.12 12.14
CA THR A 503 25.59 0.79 11.10
C THR A 503 24.73 0.79 9.84
N TRP A 504 24.28 -0.39 9.38
CA TRP A 504 23.45 -0.45 8.17
C TRP A 504 22.03 0.08 8.42
N HIS A 505 21.51 -0.04 9.65
CA HIS A 505 20.24 0.59 10.03
C HIS A 505 20.32 2.11 9.93
N TYR A 506 21.40 2.71 10.44
CA TYR A 506 21.62 4.15 10.34
C TYR A 506 21.88 4.60 8.89
N GLY A 507 22.66 3.82 8.13
CA GLY A 507 22.87 4.04 6.69
C GLY A 507 21.56 4.05 5.91
N GLN A 508 20.65 3.11 6.20
CA GLN A 508 19.30 3.09 5.63
C GLN A 508 18.48 4.32 6.08
N PHE A 509 18.55 4.69 7.35
CA PHE A 509 17.80 5.84 7.87
C PHE A 509 18.24 7.17 7.24
N ILE A 510 19.55 7.37 7.03
CA ILE A 510 20.07 8.62 6.47
C ILE A 510 19.84 8.72 4.95
N ILE A 511 19.92 7.61 4.20
CA ILE A 511 19.65 7.66 2.75
C ILE A 511 18.17 7.89 2.45
N HIS A 512 17.28 7.46 3.35
CA HIS A 512 15.86 7.79 3.30
C HIS A 512 15.57 9.29 3.54
N ASP A 513 16.57 10.08 3.90
CA ASP A 513 16.49 11.55 3.98
C ASP A 513 16.86 12.22 2.65
N THR A 514 17.69 11.58 1.82
CA THR A 514 18.30 12.23 0.65
C THR A 514 17.80 11.70 -0.69
N ASP A 515 17.42 10.43 -0.81
CA ASP A 515 16.86 9.92 -2.06
C ASP A 515 15.72 8.89 -1.94
N HIS A 516 14.82 9.02 -2.91
CA HIS A 516 13.75 8.07 -3.15
C HIS A 516 13.35 8.10 -4.62
N THR A 517 13.35 6.93 -5.27
CA THR A 517 12.87 6.76 -6.64
C THR A 517 11.70 5.78 -6.62
N THR A 518 10.49 6.28 -6.86
CA THR A 518 9.26 5.50 -6.87
C THR A 518 9.09 4.71 -8.17
N LEU A 519 8.27 3.67 -8.13
CA LEU A 519 7.82 2.97 -9.33
C LEU A 519 6.85 3.85 -10.13
N LEU A 520 6.77 3.65 -11.44
CA LEU A 520 5.68 4.25 -12.22
C LEU A 520 4.31 3.78 -11.69
N PRO A 521 3.30 4.66 -11.56
CA PRO A 521 1.96 4.26 -11.13
C PRO A 521 1.26 3.38 -12.18
N ARG A 522 0.50 2.38 -11.72
CA ARG A 522 -0.16 1.38 -12.60
C ARG A 522 -1.03 1.99 -13.71
N PHE A 523 -1.76 3.06 -13.41
CA PHE A 523 -2.63 3.72 -14.39
C PHE A 523 -1.84 4.39 -15.53
N GLU A 524 -0.58 4.76 -15.31
CA GLU A 524 0.23 5.47 -16.32
C GLU A 524 0.74 4.57 -17.44
N PHE A 525 0.64 3.24 -17.30
CA PHE A 525 1.16 2.29 -18.29
C PHE A 525 0.16 1.21 -18.72
N GLN A 526 -1.11 1.42 -18.43
CA GLN A 526 -2.22 0.55 -18.82
C GLN A 526 -2.38 0.39 -20.36
N TYR A 527 -1.67 1.21 -21.16
CA TYR A 527 -1.75 1.22 -22.62
C TYR A 527 -0.41 0.94 -23.34
N TYR A 528 0.72 0.88 -22.63
CA TYR A 528 2.08 0.73 -23.20
C TYR A 528 2.98 -0.16 -22.32
N GLU A 529 2.52 -1.38 -22.01
CA GLU A 529 3.20 -2.31 -21.09
C GLU A 529 4.68 -2.55 -21.45
N ASN A 530 5.00 -2.52 -22.76
CA ASN A 530 6.30 -2.87 -23.33
C ASN A 530 7.45 -1.94 -22.90
N HIS A 531 7.16 -0.69 -22.47
CA HIS A 531 8.18 0.31 -22.09
C HIS A 531 8.38 0.45 -20.58
N VAL A 532 7.55 -0.22 -19.76
CA VAL A 532 7.50 -0.04 -18.30
C VAL A 532 7.72 -1.34 -17.53
N TRP A 533 7.32 -2.47 -18.11
CA TRP A 533 7.59 -3.80 -17.59
C TRP A 533 9.01 -4.26 -18.00
N MET A 534 9.88 -4.52 -17.02
CA MET A 534 11.27 -4.94 -17.26
C MET A 534 11.64 -6.12 -16.35
N PRO A 535 10.93 -7.26 -16.46
CA PRO A 535 11.04 -8.39 -15.55
C PRO A 535 12.44 -9.01 -15.57
N ILE A 536 12.79 -9.67 -14.46
CA ILE A 536 14.08 -10.34 -14.30
C ILE A 536 13.89 -11.82 -14.59
N THR A 537 14.64 -12.34 -15.55
CA THR A 537 14.50 -13.76 -15.92
C THR A 537 15.19 -14.67 -14.95
N ILE A 538 14.46 -15.70 -14.56
CA ILE A 538 14.92 -16.72 -13.64
C ILE A 538 15.65 -17.80 -14.44
N PRO A 539 16.90 -18.14 -14.07
CA PRO A 539 17.60 -19.28 -14.66
C PRO A 539 16.77 -20.56 -14.52
N LYS A 540 16.72 -21.36 -15.57
CA LYS A 540 16.01 -22.64 -15.56
C LYS A 540 16.50 -23.53 -14.40
N GLY A 541 15.56 -23.99 -13.58
CA GLY A 541 15.86 -24.84 -12.41
C GLY A 541 16.41 -24.06 -11.21
N ASP A 542 16.21 -22.74 -11.15
CA ASP A 542 16.47 -21.95 -9.95
C ASP A 542 15.71 -22.52 -8.74
N VAL A 543 16.43 -22.84 -7.68
CA VAL A 543 15.87 -23.60 -6.55
C VAL A 543 14.80 -22.83 -5.75
N TYR A 544 14.74 -21.49 -5.88
CA TYR A 544 13.76 -20.66 -5.17
C TYR A 544 12.64 -20.22 -6.10
N PHE A 545 12.99 -19.74 -7.30
CA PHE A 545 12.05 -19.06 -8.19
C PHE A 545 11.61 -19.89 -9.41
N ASP A 546 12.26 -21.03 -9.70
CA ASP A 546 11.83 -22.02 -10.71
C ASP A 546 12.05 -23.48 -10.22
N PRO A 547 11.50 -23.86 -9.06
CA PRO A 547 11.78 -25.17 -8.45
C PRO A 547 11.28 -26.35 -9.30
N TYR A 548 10.34 -26.10 -10.22
CA TYR A 548 9.80 -27.09 -11.15
C TYR A 548 10.54 -27.16 -12.50
N ASN A 549 11.65 -26.42 -12.64
CA ASN A 549 12.53 -26.47 -13.80
C ASN A 549 11.81 -26.17 -15.13
N THR A 550 10.85 -25.24 -15.09
CA THR A 550 10.00 -24.87 -16.23
C THR A 550 10.81 -24.08 -17.27
N GLY A 551 11.80 -23.29 -16.83
CA GLY A 551 12.54 -22.36 -17.67
C GLY A 551 11.71 -21.20 -18.21
N GLN A 552 10.51 -20.96 -17.65
CA GLN A 552 9.59 -19.89 -18.08
C GLN A 552 9.32 -18.86 -16.98
N GLN A 553 9.94 -18.99 -15.81
CA GLN A 553 9.70 -18.10 -14.67
C GLN A 553 10.42 -16.75 -14.81
N TYR A 554 9.79 -15.72 -14.28
CA TYR A 554 10.34 -14.37 -14.20
C TYR A 554 9.97 -13.72 -12.86
N MET A 555 10.86 -12.88 -12.34
CA MET A 555 10.59 -12.02 -11.20
C MET A 555 10.06 -10.67 -11.68
N PRO A 556 8.94 -10.19 -11.11
CA PRO A 556 8.28 -8.98 -11.59
C PRO A 556 9.12 -7.74 -11.26
N PHE A 557 9.22 -6.80 -12.21
CA PHE A 557 9.98 -5.55 -12.04
C PHE A 557 9.39 -4.43 -12.89
N VAL A 558 9.12 -3.29 -12.24
CA VAL A 558 8.58 -2.08 -12.85
C VAL A 558 9.63 -0.98 -12.83
N ARG A 559 9.76 -0.27 -13.96
CA ARG A 559 10.69 0.86 -14.11
C ARG A 559 10.32 2.06 -13.25
N SER A 560 11.33 2.84 -12.85
CA SER A 560 11.14 3.99 -11.95
C SER A 560 10.44 5.16 -12.63
N GLN A 561 9.78 6.00 -11.82
CA GLN A 561 9.26 7.29 -12.24
C GLN A 561 10.40 8.17 -12.80
N TYR A 562 10.08 8.95 -13.82
CA TYR A 562 11.04 9.77 -14.55
C TYR A 562 10.42 11.12 -14.95
N ASN A 563 11.28 12.07 -15.30
CA ASN A 563 10.88 13.35 -15.86
C ASN A 563 10.25 13.12 -17.24
N LYS A 564 8.94 13.39 -17.34
CA LYS A 564 8.13 13.17 -18.54
C LYS A 564 8.60 13.98 -19.76
N CYS A 565 9.44 15.01 -19.58
CA CYS A 565 10.08 15.74 -20.67
C CYS A 565 11.29 15.03 -21.30
N THR A 566 11.68 13.85 -20.79
CA THR A 566 12.92 13.15 -21.18
C THR A 566 12.64 11.70 -21.58
N GLY A 567 13.46 11.11 -22.44
CA GLY A 567 13.41 9.68 -22.75
C GLY A 567 12.13 9.19 -23.45
N MET A 568 11.59 9.99 -24.37
CA MET A 568 10.29 9.71 -25.03
C MET A 568 10.38 9.66 -26.56
N TYR A 569 11.22 10.49 -27.18
CA TYR A 569 11.40 10.53 -28.64
C TYR A 569 12.85 10.83 -29.02
N PRO A 570 13.33 10.36 -30.19
CA PRO A 570 14.62 10.78 -30.74
C PRO A 570 14.69 12.31 -30.85
N GLY A 571 15.60 12.93 -30.10
CA GLY A 571 15.74 14.40 -30.03
C GLY A 571 15.40 15.03 -28.68
N ASN A 572 14.84 14.28 -27.71
CA ASN A 572 14.81 14.70 -26.30
C ASN A 572 15.99 14.13 -25.51
N SER A 573 16.37 14.77 -24.40
CA SER A 573 17.45 14.25 -23.54
C SER A 573 17.08 12.89 -22.95
N GLU A 574 18.09 12.08 -22.62
CA GLU A 574 17.94 10.73 -22.10
C GLU A 574 17.03 10.69 -20.86
N ARG A 575 16.29 9.58 -20.67
CA ARG A 575 15.34 9.37 -19.56
C ARG A 575 15.98 9.70 -18.20
N LYS A 576 15.43 10.70 -17.50
CA LYS A 576 15.87 11.19 -16.19
C LYS A 576 14.96 10.71 -15.05
N GLN A 577 15.42 9.77 -14.22
CA GLN A 577 14.71 9.38 -13.01
C GLN A 577 14.62 10.55 -12.02
N LEU A 578 13.54 10.59 -11.24
CA LEU A 578 13.27 11.66 -10.28
C LEU A 578 13.62 11.21 -8.87
N ASN A 579 14.21 12.13 -8.10
CA ASN A 579 14.21 12.01 -6.64
C ASN A 579 12.89 12.59 -6.11
N THR A 580 12.08 11.79 -5.41
CA THR A 580 10.77 12.23 -4.90
C THR A 580 10.84 12.78 -3.47
N ILE A 581 12.03 12.95 -2.90
CA ILE A 581 12.28 13.63 -1.62
C ILE A 581 13.36 14.71 -1.79
N SER A 582 13.63 15.50 -0.75
CA SER A 582 14.72 16.49 -0.75
C SER A 582 16.09 15.78 -0.83
N ALA A 583 17.08 16.42 -1.45
CA ALA A 583 18.44 15.87 -1.54
C ALA A 583 19.30 16.18 -0.29
N TYR A 584 18.83 17.04 0.60
CA TYR A 584 19.58 17.51 1.76
C TYR A 584 19.48 16.53 2.91
N ILE A 585 20.50 16.52 3.78
CA ILE A 585 20.37 15.90 5.11
C ILE A 585 19.64 16.91 6.00
N ASP A 586 18.32 16.87 5.96
CA ASP A 586 17.44 17.87 6.55
C ASP A 586 16.25 17.32 7.34
N GLY A 587 16.35 16.05 7.72
CA GLY A 587 15.38 15.41 8.59
C GLY A 587 14.05 15.15 7.91
N SER A 588 13.97 15.19 6.58
CA SER A 588 12.78 14.90 5.80
C SER A 588 12.23 13.50 6.07
N MET A 589 13.07 12.52 6.43
CA MET A 589 12.61 11.21 6.89
C MET A 589 11.87 11.24 8.24
N ILE A 590 12.04 12.31 9.04
CA ILE A 590 11.32 12.55 10.30
C ILE A 590 10.12 13.48 10.07
N TYR A 591 10.34 14.60 9.36
CA TYR A 591 9.38 15.70 9.23
C TYR A 591 8.53 15.63 7.95
N GLY A 592 8.90 14.80 6.97
CA GLY A 592 8.28 14.74 5.65
C GLY A 592 8.88 15.76 4.67
N SER A 593 8.78 15.45 3.38
CA SER A 593 9.21 16.36 2.30
C SER A 593 8.08 17.25 1.75
N SER A 594 6.90 17.25 2.39
CA SER A 594 5.75 18.10 2.05
C SER A 594 5.12 18.72 3.29
N VAL A 595 4.40 19.82 3.11
CA VAL A 595 3.74 20.53 4.21
C VAL A 595 2.60 19.68 4.78
N SER A 596 1.80 19.03 3.94
CA SER A 596 0.72 18.14 4.38
C SER A 596 1.22 17.00 5.27
N ARG A 597 2.31 16.34 4.85
CA ARG A 597 2.87 15.23 5.61
C ARG A 597 3.43 15.69 6.95
N CYS A 598 4.18 16.79 6.97
CA CYS A 598 4.68 17.37 8.21
C CYS A 598 3.54 17.75 9.15
N ALA A 599 2.46 18.34 8.63
CA ALA A 599 1.29 18.70 9.41
C ALA A 599 0.61 17.46 10.00
N GLY A 600 0.46 16.38 9.22
CA GLY A 600 -0.11 15.12 9.68
C GLY A 600 0.69 14.48 10.84
N LEU A 601 1.99 14.75 10.92
CA LEU A 601 2.90 14.22 11.94
C LEU A 601 3.08 15.14 13.17
N ARG A 602 2.59 16.39 13.13
CA ARG A 602 2.73 17.37 14.21
C ARG A 602 1.56 17.30 15.19
N GLU A 603 1.84 17.55 16.47
CA GLU A 603 0.81 17.72 17.49
C GLU A 603 0.19 19.13 17.45
N PHE A 604 0.90 20.10 16.88
CA PHE A 604 0.56 21.54 16.90
C PHE A 604 0.35 22.09 18.32
N LYS A 605 1.10 21.51 19.26
CA LYS A 605 1.16 21.91 20.65
C LYS A 605 2.59 21.79 21.15
N ASP A 606 3.05 22.83 21.84
CA ASP A 606 4.38 22.89 22.47
C ASP A 606 5.55 22.62 21.50
N GLY A 607 5.35 22.80 20.19
CA GLY A 607 6.31 22.49 19.14
C GLY A 607 6.57 21.00 18.93
N LYS A 608 5.70 20.11 19.42
CA LYS A 608 5.93 18.65 19.44
C LYS A 608 5.43 17.93 18.19
N MET A 609 6.07 16.80 17.93
CA MET A 609 5.62 15.77 16.98
C MET A 609 4.70 14.78 17.68
N LYS A 610 3.71 14.24 16.96
CA LYS A 610 2.79 13.23 17.47
C LYS A 610 3.56 11.98 17.92
N LEU A 611 3.24 11.49 19.11
CA LEU A 611 3.61 10.17 19.58
C LEU A 611 2.38 9.49 20.18
N GLU A 612 2.21 8.21 19.91
CA GLU A 612 1.21 7.32 20.50
C GLU A 612 1.94 6.24 21.29
N ASN A 613 1.72 6.17 22.61
CA ASN A 613 2.45 5.25 23.50
C ASN A 613 3.98 5.32 23.37
N SER A 614 4.54 6.52 23.14
CA SER A 614 5.98 6.75 22.88
C SER A 614 6.51 6.21 21.54
N PHE A 615 5.64 5.84 20.61
CA PHE A 615 5.95 5.46 19.22
C PHE A 615 5.34 6.48 18.24
N PRO A 616 5.73 6.48 16.95
CA PRO A 616 5.06 7.33 15.97
C PRO A 616 3.56 6.97 15.87
N PRO A 617 2.70 7.87 15.36
CA PRO A 617 1.27 7.59 15.24
C PRO A 617 1.00 6.44 14.26
N LYS A 618 -0.10 5.70 14.45
CA LYS A 618 -0.52 4.68 13.46
C LYS A 618 -0.84 5.31 12.10
N ASN A 619 -0.67 4.56 11.03
CA ASN A 619 -0.94 5.03 9.68
C ASN A 619 -2.44 5.02 9.32
N VAL A 620 -3.25 5.82 10.02
CA VAL A 620 -4.71 5.91 9.82
C VAL A 620 -5.17 7.29 9.34
N ASP A 621 -4.32 8.32 9.45
CA ASP A 621 -4.63 9.73 9.15
C ASP A 621 -4.41 10.12 7.67
N ALA A 622 -4.69 9.21 6.72
CA ALA A 622 -4.48 9.45 5.28
C ALA A 622 -3.02 9.83 4.89
N LEU A 623 -2.03 9.28 5.58
CA LEU A 623 -0.59 9.45 5.28
C LEU A 623 -0.03 8.18 4.60
N PRO A 624 -0.21 7.98 3.29
CA PRO A 624 0.11 6.71 2.64
C PRO A 624 1.59 6.34 2.83
N ASN A 625 1.84 5.12 3.32
CA ASN A 625 3.17 4.53 3.37
C ASN A 625 3.27 3.36 2.41
N GLU A 626 4.50 2.99 2.05
CA GLU A 626 4.73 1.75 1.31
C GLU A 626 4.31 0.54 2.15
N ASN A 627 3.68 -0.41 1.47
CA ASN A 627 3.14 -1.61 2.09
C ASN A 627 3.09 -2.79 1.09
N PRO A 628 4.25 -3.21 0.54
CA PRO A 628 4.34 -4.27 -0.45
C PRO A 628 3.86 -5.63 0.10
N THR A 629 3.84 -5.82 1.42
CA THR A 629 3.33 -7.03 2.07
C THR A 629 1.83 -7.01 2.33
N GLY A 630 1.11 -5.95 1.93
CA GLY A 630 -0.35 -5.87 2.02
C GLY A 630 -0.92 -5.86 3.45
N ARG A 631 -0.20 -5.30 4.43
CA ARG A 631 -0.66 -5.24 5.82
C ARG A 631 -1.80 -4.24 6.05
N PRO A 632 -2.68 -4.45 7.03
CA PRO A 632 -3.61 -3.41 7.46
C PRO A 632 -2.86 -2.12 7.86
N TYR A 633 -3.37 -0.96 7.42
CA TYR A 633 -2.69 0.33 7.63
C TYR A 633 -2.58 0.73 9.11
N ASP A 634 -3.55 0.32 9.93
CA ASP A 634 -3.55 0.51 11.39
C ASP A 634 -2.47 -0.32 12.12
N GLN A 635 -1.81 -1.25 11.42
CA GLN A 635 -0.66 -2.00 11.93
C GLN A 635 0.70 -1.42 11.52
N LEU A 636 0.70 -0.34 10.73
CA LEU A 636 1.89 0.41 10.32
C LEU A 636 1.95 1.74 11.09
N TYR A 637 3.15 2.31 11.21
CA TYR A 637 3.34 3.64 11.76
C TYR A 637 3.51 4.68 10.65
N ALA A 638 3.04 5.90 10.86
CA ALA A 638 3.31 7.04 10.00
C ALA A 638 4.61 7.74 10.44
N ALA A 639 5.43 8.11 9.46
CA ALA A 639 6.69 8.86 9.64
C ALA A 639 6.86 9.85 8.48
N GLY A 640 7.96 10.60 8.45
CA GLY A 640 8.28 11.55 7.36
C GLY A 640 8.59 10.87 6.02
N ASP A 641 9.29 9.74 6.03
CA ASP A 641 9.53 8.89 4.86
C ASP A 641 8.52 7.73 4.77
N ILE A 642 8.05 7.40 3.55
CA ILE A 642 7.04 6.36 3.33
C ILE A 642 7.53 4.93 3.59
N ARG A 643 8.85 4.71 3.63
CA ARG A 643 9.48 3.39 3.77
C ARG A 643 9.88 3.09 5.21
N SER A 644 9.50 3.93 6.18
CA SER A 644 9.90 3.79 7.59
C SER A 644 9.58 2.41 8.22
N ASN A 645 8.57 1.71 7.69
CA ASN A 645 8.11 0.42 8.21
C ASN A 645 8.88 -0.79 7.67
N VAL A 646 9.84 -0.63 6.75
CA VAL A 646 10.53 -1.75 6.07
C VAL A 646 11.03 -2.80 7.07
N GLN A 647 11.70 -2.39 8.15
CA GLN A 647 12.16 -3.29 9.20
C GLN A 647 12.23 -2.60 10.59
N PRO A 648 12.18 -3.33 11.71
CA PRO A 648 12.03 -2.74 13.05
C PRO A 648 13.15 -1.81 13.52
N GLY A 649 14.40 -2.04 13.12
CA GLY A 649 15.55 -1.17 13.41
C GLY A 649 15.48 0.19 12.71
N LEU A 650 14.92 0.26 11.50
CA LEU A 650 14.64 1.54 10.83
C LEU A 650 13.57 2.31 11.60
N MET A 651 12.47 1.64 11.96
CA MET A 651 11.41 2.24 12.78
C MET A 651 11.91 2.69 14.15
N ALA A 652 12.87 1.97 14.75
CA ALA A 652 13.51 2.36 16.00
C ALA A 652 14.26 3.70 15.86
N LEU A 653 14.94 3.96 14.74
CA LEU A 653 15.60 5.24 14.46
C LEU A 653 14.61 6.38 14.23
N HIS A 654 13.54 6.16 13.47
CA HIS A 654 12.45 7.15 13.35
C HIS A 654 11.87 7.51 14.73
N THR A 655 11.63 6.50 15.57
CA THR A 655 11.11 6.69 16.93
C THR A 655 12.11 7.45 17.80
N LEU A 656 13.40 7.10 17.73
CA LEU A 656 14.47 7.73 18.51
C LEU A 656 14.55 9.23 18.24
N PHE A 657 14.57 9.64 16.96
CA PHE A 657 14.70 11.05 16.61
C PHE A 657 13.40 11.85 16.80
N LEU A 658 12.23 11.22 16.74
CA LEU A 658 10.98 11.86 17.17
C LEU A 658 10.98 12.14 18.68
N ARG A 659 11.50 11.19 19.49
CA ARG A 659 11.69 11.40 20.93
C ARG A 659 12.70 12.52 21.20
N GLU A 660 13.83 12.54 20.46
CA GLU A 660 14.83 13.60 20.61
C GLU A 660 14.26 14.97 20.26
N HIS A 661 13.48 15.08 19.18
CA HIS A 661 12.76 16.31 18.87
C HIS A 661 11.86 16.73 20.05
N ASN A 662 11.00 15.85 20.54
CA ASN A 662 10.10 16.21 21.64
C ASN A 662 10.84 16.54 22.94
N ARG A 663 11.98 15.92 23.22
CA ARG A 663 12.86 16.23 24.36
C ARG A 663 13.46 17.62 24.23
N LEU A 664 13.97 17.98 23.04
CA LEU A 664 14.53 19.29 22.75
C LEU A 664 13.46 20.39 22.75
N ALA A 665 12.27 20.14 22.20
CA ALA A 665 11.14 21.05 22.23
C ALA A 665 10.72 21.36 23.68
N GLN A 666 10.64 20.33 24.52
CA GLN A 666 10.32 20.49 25.95
C GLN A 666 11.37 21.34 26.68
N ASN A 667 12.66 21.15 26.40
CA ASN A 667 13.73 21.97 26.97
C ASN A 667 13.67 23.42 26.49
N TYR A 668 13.38 23.64 25.20
CA TYR A 668 13.25 24.99 24.67
C TYR A 668 12.05 25.72 25.29
N LEU A 669 10.90 25.05 25.42
CA LEU A 669 9.71 25.59 26.08
C LEU A 669 9.98 25.95 27.56
N TYR A 670 10.70 25.09 28.29
CA TYR A 670 11.07 25.36 29.68
C TYR A 670 11.89 26.67 29.82
N ASN A 671 12.82 26.91 28.89
CA ASN A 671 13.64 28.12 28.87
C ASN A 671 12.94 29.33 28.25
N ASN A 672 11.90 29.12 27.43
CA ASN A 672 11.17 30.16 26.71
C ASN A 672 9.64 29.95 26.83
N PRO A 673 9.02 30.17 28.01
CA PRO A 673 7.62 29.83 28.26
C PRO A 673 6.59 30.58 27.40
N MET A 674 7.01 31.69 26.75
CA MET A 674 6.16 32.52 25.90
C MET A 674 6.33 32.22 24.40
N ALA A 675 7.19 31.29 24.02
CA ALA A 675 7.42 30.93 22.62
C ALA A 675 6.16 30.26 22.02
N SER A 676 5.88 30.55 20.75
CA SER A 676 4.78 29.92 20.03
C SER A 676 5.10 28.48 19.63
N ASP A 677 4.08 27.64 19.39
CA ASP A 677 4.25 26.26 18.88
C ASP A 677 5.17 26.21 17.65
N GLU A 678 4.95 27.10 16.68
CA GLU A 678 5.73 27.15 15.44
C GLU A 678 7.19 27.56 15.69
N GLU A 679 7.42 28.51 16.60
CA GLU A 679 8.78 28.91 16.96
C GLU A 679 9.55 27.74 17.59
N ILE A 680 8.94 27.06 18.56
CA ILE A 680 9.54 25.91 19.24
C ILE A 680 9.81 24.79 18.23
N PHE A 681 8.84 24.49 17.37
CA PHE A 681 8.97 23.46 16.33
C PHE A 681 10.15 23.75 15.39
N GLN A 682 10.24 24.95 14.82
CA GLN A 682 11.31 25.29 13.87
C GLN A 682 12.70 25.31 14.54
N LYS A 683 12.80 25.84 15.77
CA LYS A 683 14.05 25.85 16.54
C LYS A 683 14.53 24.42 16.84
N THR A 684 13.61 23.56 17.25
CA THR A 684 13.87 22.16 17.57
C THR A 684 14.24 21.36 16.31
N ARG A 685 13.47 21.52 15.22
CA ARG A 685 13.78 20.92 13.91
C ARG A 685 15.18 21.28 13.45
N ARG A 686 15.58 22.56 13.57
CA ARG A 686 16.94 23.02 13.22
C ARG A 686 18.03 22.30 14.02
N LEU A 687 17.83 22.08 15.32
CA LEU A 687 18.81 21.39 16.17
C LEU A 687 18.90 19.88 15.86
N VAL A 688 17.77 19.20 15.66
CA VAL A 688 17.78 17.78 15.27
C VAL A 688 18.45 17.58 13.92
N ILE A 689 18.21 18.47 12.95
CA ILE A 689 18.92 18.45 11.66
C ILE A 689 20.44 18.60 11.87
N ALA A 690 20.87 19.49 12.76
CA ALA A 690 22.28 19.65 13.07
C ALA A 690 22.90 18.41 13.74
N GLU A 691 22.16 17.74 14.62
CA GLU A 691 22.59 16.47 15.22
C GLU A 691 22.73 15.37 14.16
N LEU A 692 21.78 15.25 13.21
CA LEU A 692 21.87 14.31 12.10
C LEU A 692 23.09 14.60 11.22
N GLN A 693 23.32 15.86 10.86
CA GLN A 693 24.47 16.30 10.06
C GLN A 693 25.79 16.03 10.81
N SER A 694 25.88 16.35 12.09
CA SER A 694 27.08 16.12 12.90
C SER A 694 27.39 14.63 13.03
N VAL A 695 26.41 13.81 13.46
CA VAL A 695 26.58 12.36 13.59
C VAL A 695 27.00 11.72 12.26
N THR A 696 26.36 12.13 11.16
CA THR A 696 26.67 11.57 9.83
C THR A 696 28.13 11.84 9.44
N TYR A 697 28.63 13.06 9.61
CA TYR A 697 29.96 13.45 9.10
C TYR A 697 31.10 13.20 10.08
N ASN A 698 30.82 13.19 11.39
CA ASN A 698 31.83 13.00 12.43
C ASN A 698 31.95 11.56 12.91
N GLU A 699 30.88 10.75 12.76
CA GLU A 699 30.85 9.37 13.24
C GLU A 699 30.62 8.33 12.13
N TYR A 700 29.50 8.42 11.41
CA TYR A 700 29.10 7.39 10.42
C TYR A 700 30.03 7.34 9.20
N LEU A 701 30.22 8.47 8.50
CA LEU A 701 31.06 8.52 7.30
C LEU A 701 32.52 8.14 7.59
N PRO A 702 33.17 8.60 8.68
CA PRO A 702 34.49 8.11 9.03
C PRO A 702 34.54 6.60 9.34
N ALA A 703 33.48 6.03 9.93
CA ALA A 703 33.40 4.60 10.14
C ALA A 703 33.36 3.83 8.81
N ILE A 704 32.66 4.33 7.79
CA ILE A 704 32.53 3.66 6.47
C ILE A 704 33.70 3.97 5.52
N LEU A 705 33.99 5.25 5.27
CA LEU A 705 35.00 5.71 4.31
C LEU A 705 36.43 5.60 4.85
N GLY A 706 36.59 5.55 6.17
CA GLY A 706 37.90 5.57 6.79
C GLY A 706 38.51 6.97 6.85
N GLY A 707 39.25 7.24 7.92
CA GLY A 707 39.96 8.51 8.10
C GLY A 707 39.06 9.71 8.37
N LYS A 708 39.61 10.92 8.21
CA LYS A 708 38.89 12.18 8.39
C LYS A 708 38.43 12.72 7.04
N LEU A 709 37.19 13.19 6.99
CA LEU A 709 36.68 13.94 5.85
C LEU A 709 37.44 15.27 5.68
N PRO A 710 37.53 15.81 4.45
CA PRO A 710 38.01 17.16 4.22
C PRO A 710 37.31 18.17 5.13
N LYS A 711 38.04 19.17 5.65
CA LYS A 711 37.42 20.23 6.46
C LYS A 711 36.37 21.00 5.66
N TYR A 712 35.32 21.43 6.32
CA TYR A 712 34.33 22.33 5.73
C TYR A 712 34.95 23.71 5.51
N ASN A 713 34.76 24.26 4.31
CA ASN A 713 35.33 25.55 3.89
C ASN A 713 34.26 26.64 3.71
N GLY A 714 33.03 26.38 4.18
CA GLY A 714 31.88 27.27 3.97
C GLY A 714 30.98 26.83 2.80
N TYR A 715 29.78 27.37 2.80
CA TYR A 715 28.77 27.13 1.77
C TYR A 715 29.21 27.70 0.43
N ASN A 716 29.04 26.92 -0.63
CA ASN A 716 29.35 27.31 -2.00
C ASN A 716 28.09 27.22 -2.87
N GLU A 717 27.56 28.39 -3.25
CA GLU A 717 26.34 28.50 -4.07
C GLU A 717 26.50 28.00 -5.51
N SER A 718 27.71 27.73 -5.97
CA SER A 718 27.95 27.15 -7.30
C SER A 718 27.83 25.62 -7.32
N ILE A 719 27.70 24.96 -6.17
CA ILE A 719 27.57 23.50 -6.08
C ILE A 719 26.12 23.08 -6.28
N ASN A 720 25.89 22.21 -7.28
CA ASN A 720 24.62 21.51 -7.40
C ASN A 720 24.57 20.32 -6.43
N VAL A 721 23.66 20.39 -5.47
CA VAL A 721 23.46 19.39 -4.42
C VAL A 721 22.62 18.18 -4.84
N ASP A 722 22.00 18.22 -6.02
CA ASP A 722 21.15 17.12 -6.52
C ASP A 722 21.84 15.76 -6.42
N VAL A 723 21.08 14.72 -6.08
CA VAL A 723 21.64 13.37 -5.92
C VAL A 723 22.06 12.81 -7.27
N SER A 724 23.27 12.25 -7.35
CA SER A 724 23.74 11.54 -8.53
C SER A 724 23.09 10.17 -8.66
N ASN A 725 22.83 9.77 -9.90
CA ASN A 725 22.21 8.49 -10.21
C ASN A 725 23.09 7.32 -9.75
N GLU A 726 24.40 7.45 -9.90
CA GLU A 726 25.41 6.48 -9.45
C GLU A 726 25.38 6.28 -7.93
N PHE A 727 25.17 7.36 -7.16
CA PHE A 727 25.05 7.29 -5.71
C PHE A 727 23.77 6.59 -5.27
N ALA A 728 22.60 7.09 -5.70
CA ALA A 728 21.28 6.59 -5.28
C ALA A 728 20.99 5.15 -5.77
N THR A 729 21.48 4.82 -6.95
CA THR A 729 21.11 3.56 -7.64
C THR A 729 22.15 2.45 -7.46
N ALA A 730 23.40 2.79 -7.17
CA ALA A 730 24.47 1.81 -6.98
C ALA A 730 25.26 2.03 -5.69
N ALA A 731 26.07 3.09 -5.59
CA ALA A 731 27.12 3.15 -4.59
C ALA A 731 26.61 3.08 -3.15
N PHE A 732 25.59 3.86 -2.79
CA PHE A 732 25.07 3.87 -1.41
C PHE A 732 24.23 2.63 -1.04
N ARG A 733 23.99 1.73 -2.01
CA ARG A 733 23.39 0.42 -1.77
C ARG A 733 24.39 -0.63 -1.27
N PHE A 734 25.64 -0.24 -0.99
CA PHE A 734 26.65 -1.12 -0.38
C PHE A 734 26.13 -1.72 0.95
N GLY A 735 25.31 -0.98 1.69
CA GLY A 735 24.76 -1.40 2.98
C GLY A 735 23.91 -2.67 2.90
N HIS A 736 23.40 -3.04 1.72
CA HIS A 736 22.67 -4.30 1.53
C HIS A 736 23.54 -5.55 1.79
N SER A 737 24.86 -5.46 1.58
CA SER A 737 25.80 -6.55 1.88
C SER A 737 26.13 -6.65 3.38
N GLN A 738 25.93 -5.57 4.16
CA GLN A 738 26.21 -5.54 5.60
C GLN A 738 25.13 -6.22 6.47
N VAL A 739 24.00 -6.60 5.88
CA VAL A 739 22.80 -7.03 6.61
C VAL A 739 22.95 -8.46 7.13
N ASN A 740 22.68 -8.66 8.42
CA ASN A 740 22.59 -9.96 9.05
C ASN A 740 21.24 -10.67 8.79
N SER A 741 21.23 -12.00 8.83
CA SER A 741 20.00 -12.81 8.77
C SER A 741 19.07 -12.59 9.97
N PHE A 742 19.60 -12.06 11.07
CA PHE A 742 18.88 -11.82 12.32
C PHE A 742 18.92 -10.35 12.72
N ILE A 743 17.82 -9.88 13.30
CA ILE A 743 17.77 -8.68 14.13
C ILE A 743 18.06 -9.10 15.57
N PHE A 744 19.23 -8.70 16.05
CA PHE A 744 19.70 -9.02 17.40
C PHE A 744 18.96 -8.21 18.46
N ARG A 745 18.60 -8.87 19.56
CA ARG A 745 17.83 -8.27 20.66
C ARG A 745 18.30 -8.79 22.01
N LEU A 746 18.68 -7.90 22.90
CA LEU A 746 19.32 -8.25 24.17
C LEU A 746 18.69 -7.56 25.38
N LYS A 747 18.59 -8.30 26.48
CA LYS A 747 18.33 -7.78 27.81
C LYS A 747 19.52 -6.96 28.33
N PRO A 748 19.34 -6.17 29.41
CA PRO A 748 20.45 -5.41 30.02
C PRO A 748 21.64 -6.26 30.48
N ASP A 749 21.43 -7.53 30.83
CA ASP A 749 22.50 -8.46 31.23
C ASP A 749 23.29 -9.04 30.04
N GLY A 750 22.93 -8.66 28.81
CA GLY A 750 23.57 -9.12 27.59
C GLY A 750 23.10 -10.48 27.08
N THR A 751 22.08 -11.09 27.68
CA THR A 751 21.40 -12.29 27.19
C THR A 751 20.28 -11.94 26.19
N PRO A 752 19.87 -12.85 25.30
CA PRO A 752 18.70 -12.62 24.43
C PRO A 752 17.41 -12.35 25.23
N ILE A 753 16.49 -11.59 24.63
CA ILE A 753 15.11 -11.46 25.16
C ILE A 753 14.37 -12.81 25.09
N ASP A 754 13.23 -12.93 25.78
CA ASP A 754 12.50 -14.21 25.87
C ASP A 754 12.00 -14.69 24.49
N GLU A 755 11.69 -13.77 23.59
CA GLU A 755 11.34 -14.03 22.18
C GLU A 755 12.56 -14.33 21.29
N GLY A 756 13.78 -14.31 21.85
CA GLY A 756 15.04 -14.55 21.14
C GLY A 756 15.44 -13.45 20.15
N HIS A 757 16.30 -13.78 19.19
CA HIS A 757 16.59 -12.91 18.03
C HIS A 757 15.55 -13.14 16.93
N ALA A 758 15.23 -12.11 16.14
CA ALA A 758 14.23 -12.22 15.08
C ALA A 758 14.89 -12.48 13.73
N ILE A 759 14.36 -13.41 12.94
CA ILE A 759 14.84 -13.63 11.56
C ILE A 759 14.32 -12.49 10.68
N LEU A 760 15.19 -11.89 9.86
CA LEU A 760 14.85 -10.70 9.06
C LEU A 760 13.64 -10.91 8.14
N ARG A 761 13.56 -12.05 7.44
CA ARG A 761 12.43 -12.39 6.56
C ARG A 761 11.07 -12.40 7.27
N GLU A 762 11.06 -12.59 8.58
CA GLU A 762 9.84 -12.67 9.38
C GLU A 762 9.41 -11.33 9.96
N VAL A 763 10.20 -10.25 9.77
CA VAL A 763 9.94 -8.95 10.40
C VAL A 763 9.77 -7.78 9.44
N TYR A 764 9.87 -8.01 8.13
CA TYR A 764 9.54 -6.99 7.14
C TYR A 764 8.12 -6.45 7.33
N PHE A 765 7.98 -5.13 7.39
CA PHE A 765 6.70 -4.44 7.61
C PHE A 765 5.96 -4.87 8.90
N LYS A 766 6.65 -5.40 9.91
CA LYS A 766 6.06 -5.80 11.20
C LYS A 766 6.49 -4.86 12.35
N PRO A 767 6.21 -3.55 12.28
CA PRO A 767 6.71 -2.61 13.29
C PRO A 767 6.09 -2.82 14.68
N HIS A 768 4.92 -3.47 14.78
CA HIS A 768 4.30 -3.86 16.06
C HIS A 768 5.20 -4.76 16.92
N ARG A 769 6.17 -5.47 16.33
CA ARG A 769 7.17 -6.23 17.06
C ARG A 769 8.00 -5.34 17.97
N LEU A 770 8.30 -4.12 17.54
CA LEU A 770 9.01 -3.14 18.36
C LEU A 770 8.21 -2.79 19.63
N GLU A 771 6.91 -2.57 19.50
CA GLU A 771 6.02 -2.24 20.63
C GLU A 771 5.84 -3.42 21.59
N ARG A 772 5.67 -4.64 21.07
CA ARG A 772 5.34 -5.83 21.88
C ARG A 772 6.54 -6.54 22.51
N GLU A 773 7.73 -6.40 21.92
CA GLU A 773 8.91 -7.21 22.27
C GLU A 773 10.01 -6.35 22.93
N GLY A 774 9.61 -5.40 23.77
CA GLY A 774 10.51 -4.65 24.66
C GLY A 774 10.96 -3.27 24.16
N GLY A 775 10.40 -2.75 23.07
CA GLY A 775 10.70 -1.40 22.60
C GLY A 775 12.03 -1.27 21.86
N LEU A 776 12.61 -0.07 21.91
CA LEU A 776 13.87 0.26 21.23
C LEU A 776 15.07 -0.40 21.91
N ASP A 777 15.06 -0.47 23.24
CA ASP A 777 16.26 -0.82 24.02
C ASP A 777 16.85 -2.19 23.66
N PRO A 778 16.08 -3.29 23.56
CA PRO A 778 16.67 -4.58 23.28
C PRO A 778 17.29 -4.65 21.90
N LEU A 779 16.63 -4.04 20.92
CA LEU A 779 17.12 -3.94 19.55
C LEU A 779 18.43 -3.14 19.51
N LEU A 780 18.46 -1.94 20.11
CA LEU A 780 19.66 -1.10 20.14
C LEU A 780 20.82 -1.79 20.85
N ARG A 781 20.58 -2.48 21.98
CA ARG A 781 21.62 -3.27 22.66
C ARG A 781 22.19 -4.36 21.76
N GLY A 782 21.32 -5.08 21.04
CA GLY A 782 21.72 -6.16 20.14
C GLY A 782 22.54 -5.67 18.96
N THR A 783 22.00 -4.71 18.20
CA THR A 783 22.62 -4.23 16.95
C THR A 783 23.92 -3.46 17.20
N ILE A 784 24.08 -2.79 18.35
CA ILE A 784 25.34 -2.13 18.71
C ILE A 784 26.38 -3.13 19.23
N LYS A 785 25.95 -4.25 19.83
CA LYS A 785 26.88 -5.26 20.36
C LYS A 785 27.49 -6.11 19.25
N PHE A 786 26.67 -6.65 18.36
CA PHE A 786 27.13 -7.56 17.31
C PHE A 786 27.68 -6.84 16.09
N ARG A 787 28.47 -7.55 15.29
CA ARG A 787 29.05 -7.03 14.04
C ARG A 787 28.08 -7.16 12.88
N SER A 788 28.17 -6.24 11.93
CA SER A 788 27.54 -6.38 10.62
C SER A 788 28.24 -7.48 9.80
N GLN A 789 27.59 -7.94 8.74
CA GLN A 789 28.30 -8.64 7.66
C GLN A 789 29.31 -7.68 6.99
N GLU A 790 30.29 -8.27 6.31
CA GLU A 790 31.31 -7.58 5.53
C GLU A 790 30.67 -6.93 4.30
N VAL A 791 31.20 -5.79 3.86
CA VAL A 791 30.82 -5.25 2.55
C VAL A 791 31.57 -6.02 1.48
N ASP A 792 30.95 -7.02 0.90
CA ASP A 792 31.54 -7.80 -0.18
C ASP A 792 30.49 -8.22 -1.22
N MET A 793 30.85 -9.18 -2.06
CA MET A 793 29.93 -9.70 -3.06
C MET A 793 28.85 -10.60 -2.47
N LEU A 794 28.84 -10.95 -1.18
CA LEU A 794 27.88 -11.88 -0.60
C LEU A 794 26.69 -11.14 0.03
N MET A 795 25.55 -11.82 0.06
CA MET A 795 24.34 -11.32 0.69
C MET A 795 23.51 -12.46 1.27
N VAL A 796 22.93 -12.23 2.45
CA VAL A 796 22.09 -13.20 3.15
C VAL A 796 20.82 -13.54 2.39
N ASP A 797 20.34 -14.77 2.55
CA ASP A 797 19.16 -15.30 1.83
C ASP A 797 17.87 -14.55 2.17
N GLU A 798 17.78 -13.95 3.38
CA GLU A 798 16.66 -13.10 3.78
C GLU A 798 16.44 -11.91 2.84
N MET A 799 17.53 -11.40 2.24
CA MET A 799 17.53 -10.29 1.26
C MET A 799 17.57 -10.80 -0.19
N ARG A 800 18.21 -11.96 -0.43
CA ARG A 800 18.46 -12.50 -1.78
C ARG A 800 17.37 -13.42 -2.32
N ASN A 801 16.58 -14.07 -1.46
CA ASN A 801 15.56 -15.03 -1.89
C ASN A 801 14.19 -14.80 -1.25
N THR A 802 14.15 -14.15 -0.09
CA THR A 802 12.90 -13.94 0.65
C THR A 802 12.68 -12.48 1.02
N LEU A 803 13.11 -11.54 0.19
CA LEU A 803 12.81 -10.12 0.41
C LEU A 803 11.29 -9.91 0.30
N PHE A 804 10.69 -9.30 1.32
CA PHE A 804 9.24 -9.00 1.39
C PHE A 804 8.36 -10.20 1.02
N PRO A 805 8.46 -11.31 1.76
CA PRO A 805 7.74 -12.52 1.42
C PRO A 805 6.24 -12.26 1.57
N THR A 806 5.47 -12.57 0.52
CA THR A 806 4.01 -12.61 0.56
C THR A 806 3.58 -14.06 0.77
N SER A 807 2.66 -14.28 1.71
CA SER A 807 2.00 -15.58 1.85
C SER A 807 0.87 -15.66 0.82
N ASP A 808 0.97 -16.61 -0.09
CA ASP A 808 -0.21 -17.08 -0.81
C ASP A 808 -0.74 -18.33 -0.09
N ASP A 809 -1.74 -18.11 0.78
CA ASP A 809 -2.39 -19.16 1.57
C ASP A 809 -3.04 -20.24 0.68
N SER A 810 -3.30 -19.94 -0.60
CA SER A 810 -3.92 -20.88 -1.55
C SER A 810 -2.93 -21.87 -2.16
N THR A 811 -1.64 -21.53 -2.23
CA THR A 811 -0.59 -22.38 -2.81
C THR A 811 0.42 -22.88 -1.77
N GLY A 812 0.39 -22.35 -0.54
CA GLY A 812 1.37 -22.68 0.50
C GLY A 812 2.79 -22.22 0.16
N THR A 813 2.95 -21.39 -0.88
CA THR A 813 4.24 -20.87 -1.32
C THR A 813 4.49 -19.50 -0.69
N HIS A 814 5.71 -19.32 -0.14
CA HIS A 814 6.20 -18.02 0.30
C HIS A 814 7.05 -17.46 -0.84
N SER A 815 6.47 -16.63 -1.71
CA SER A 815 7.21 -15.94 -2.75
C SER A 815 7.79 -14.63 -2.20
N GLY A 816 9.11 -14.48 -2.27
CA GLY A 816 9.79 -13.20 -2.02
C GLY A 816 10.46 -12.66 -3.28
N PHE A 817 11.37 -11.71 -3.09
CA PHE A 817 12.19 -11.13 -4.14
C PHE A 817 13.68 -11.36 -3.87
N ASP A 818 14.50 -11.11 -4.90
CA ASP A 818 15.95 -11.05 -4.81
C ASP A 818 16.42 -9.60 -4.90
N LEU A 819 16.81 -9.01 -3.76
CA LEU A 819 17.24 -7.61 -3.73
C LEU A 819 18.48 -7.34 -4.59
N ALA A 820 19.39 -8.30 -4.72
CA ALA A 820 20.59 -8.16 -5.53
C ALA A 820 20.23 -8.08 -7.01
N ALA A 821 19.34 -8.98 -7.46
CA ALA A 821 18.82 -8.95 -8.81
C ALA A 821 18.05 -7.64 -9.08
N LEU A 822 17.26 -7.16 -8.12
CA LEU A 822 16.57 -5.87 -8.20
C LEU A 822 17.53 -4.68 -8.30
N ASN A 823 18.66 -4.69 -7.56
CA ASN A 823 19.66 -3.61 -7.61
C ASN A 823 20.34 -3.54 -8.99
N ILE A 824 20.77 -4.69 -9.52
CA ILE A 824 21.38 -4.78 -10.85
C ILE A 824 20.38 -4.30 -11.91
N GLN A 825 19.14 -4.80 -11.85
CA GLN A 825 18.09 -4.43 -12.81
C GLN A 825 17.72 -2.95 -12.72
N ARG A 826 17.69 -2.37 -11.50
CA ARG A 826 17.48 -0.94 -11.29
C ARG A 826 18.60 -0.08 -11.86
N GLY A 827 19.86 -0.52 -11.74
CA GLY A 827 20.99 0.13 -12.40
C GLY A 827 20.84 0.18 -13.92
N ARG A 828 20.35 -0.92 -14.52
CA ARG A 828 20.05 -0.99 -15.97
C ARG A 828 18.85 -0.13 -16.36
N ASP A 829 17.78 -0.11 -15.57
CA ASP A 829 16.61 0.77 -15.75
C ASP A 829 16.99 2.26 -15.73
N HIS A 830 17.91 2.63 -14.85
CA HIS A 830 18.39 3.99 -14.66
C HIS A 830 19.46 4.42 -15.66
N GLY A 831 19.86 3.52 -16.57
CA GLY A 831 20.89 3.78 -17.56
C GLY A 831 22.25 4.08 -16.94
N LEU A 832 22.64 3.40 -15.86
CA LEU A 832 23.99 3.54 -15.31
C LEU A 832 25.03 3.01 -16.31
N ALA A 833 26.12 3.75 -16.49
CA ALA A 833 27.26 3.28 -17.28
C ALA A 833 27.93 2.04 -16.65
N ASP A 834 28.73 1.33 -17.45
CA ASP A 834 29.57 0.24 -16.93
C ASP A 834 30.58 0.76 -15.90
N PHE A 835 31.02 -0.17 -15.06
CA PHE A 835 31.95 0.07 -13.97
C PHE A 835 33.23 0.80 -14.41
N ASN A 836 33.88 0.36 -15.50
CA ASN A 836 35.12 0.95 -15.98
C ASN A 836 34.93 2.35 -16.58
N THR A 837 33.81 2.59 -17.25
CA THR A 837 33.42 3.93 -17.73
C THR A 837 33.21 4.88 -16.57
N VAL A 838 32.47 4.47 -15.54
CA VAL A 838 32.29 5.30 -14.33
C VAL A 838 33.64 5.59 -13.67
N ARG A 839 34.52 4.60 -13.54
CA ARG A 839 35.90 4.81 -13.04
C ARG A 839 36.66 5.87 -13.83
N LYS A 840 36.62 5.83 -15.16
CA LYS A 840 37.28 6.83 -16.03
C LYS A 840 36.73 8.24 -15.79
N TYR A 841 35.41 8.39 -15.69
CA TYR A 841 34.76 9.69 -15.42
C TYR A 841 35.05 10.23 -14.01
N LEU A 842 35.26 9.34 -13.05
CA LEU A 842 35.78 9.69 -11.73
C LEU A 842 37.29 9.98 -11.73
N GLY A 843 37.99 9.87 -12.87
CA GLY A 843 39.45 10.05 -12.95
C GLY A 843 40.26 8.91 -12.32
N LEU A 844 39.66 7.73 -12.16
CA LEU A 844 40.30 6.50 -11.70
C LEU A 844 40.80 5.69 -12.91
N LYS A 845 41.77 4.81 -12.67
CA LYS A 845 42.28 3.93 -13.71
C LYS A 845 41.28 2.82 -14.00
N ALA A 846 40.89 2.66 -15.26
CA ALA A 846 40.14 1.49 -15.70
C ALA A 846 40.97 0.22 -15.51
N TYR A 847 40.32 -0.85 -15.05
CA TYR A 847 40.94 -2.16 -14.92
C TYR A 847 41.03 -2.85 -16.26
N LYS A 848 42.13 -3.58 -16.48
CA LYS A 848 42.38 -4.30 -17.74
C LYS A 848 42.05 -5.79 -17.65
N SER A 849 41.87 -6.31 -16.44
CA SER A 849 41.52 -7.70 -16.20
C SER A 849 40.72 -7.84 -14.90
N PHE A 850 39.93 -8.91 -14.80
CA PHE A 850 39.10 -9.18 -13.61
C PHE A 850 39.94 -9.38 -12.33
N SER A 851 41.17 -9.88 -12.45
CA SER A 851 42.10 -10.03 -11.32
C SER A 851 42.67 -8.72 -10.77
N GLU A 852 42.54 -7.61 -11.51
CA GLU A 852 42.92 -6.29 -10.99
C GLU A 852 41.83 -5.68 -10.09
N ILE A 853 40.58 -6.16 -10.19
CA ILE A 853 39.45 -5.66 -9.40
C ILE A 853 39.52 -6.19 -7.96
N THR A 854 39.82 -7.47 -7.80
CA THR A 854 39.75 -8.17 -6.52
C THR A 854 40.90 -9.14 -6.32
N SER A 855 41.40 -9.22 -5.09
CA SER A 855 42.38 -10.21 -4.65
C SER A 855 41.79 -11.62 -4.52
N ASP A 856 40.45 -11.76 -4.47
CA ASP A 856 39.79 -13.05 -4.44
C ASP A 856 39.72 -13.68 -5.84
N LYS A 857 40.59 -14.68 -6.07
CA LYS A 857 40.69 -15.40 -7.34
C LYS A 857 39.38 -16.07 -7.77
N SER A 858 38.53 -16.47 -6.82
CA SER A 858 37.25 -17.12 -7.12
C SER A 858 36.24 -16.11 -7.65
N ILE A 859 36.16 -14.93 -7.03
CA ILE A 859 35.32 -13.82 -7.49
C ILE A 859 35.79 -13.34 -8.86
N ALA A 860 37.10 -13.12 -9.04
CA ALA A 860 37.66 -12.69 -10.33
C ALA A 860 37.31 -13.67 -11.46
N LYS A 861 37.45 -14.98 -11.22
CA LYS A 861 37.09 -16.02 -12.20
C LYS A 861 35.59 -16.05 -12.49
N ASN A 862 34.74 -15.92 -11.47
CA ASN A 862 33.29 -15.92 -11.66
C ASN A 862 32.81 -14.67 -12.40
N LEU A 863 33.42 -13.51 -12.15
CA LEU A 863 33.17 -12.29 -12.93
C LEU A 863 33.57 -12.49 -14.40
N GLU A 864 34.74 -13.08 -14.66
CA GLU A 864 35.21 -13.41 -16.01
C GLU A 864 34.24 -14.34 -16.74
N LEU A 865 33.78 -15.40 -16.07
CA LEU A 865 32.80 -16.34 -16.63
C LEU A 865 31.43 -15.70 -16.92
N LEU A 866 31.02 -14.71 -16.13
CA LEU A 866 29.71 -14.07 -16.26
C LEU A 866 29.70 -12.95 -17.31
N TYR A 867 30.71 -12.07 -17.28
CA TYR A 867 30.73 -10.84 -18.07
C TYR A 867 31.58 -10.92 -19.33
N GLU A 868 32.51 -11.88 -19.40
CA GLU A 868 33.49 -12.14 -20.48
C GLU A 868 34.49 -11.00 -20.74
N ASN A 869 34.05 -9.75 -20.62
CA ASN A 869 34.82 -8.52 -20.79
C ASN A 869 34.67 -7.63 -19.54
N VAL A 870 35.80 -7.12 -19.05
CA VAL A 870 35.88 -6.24 -17.87
C VAL A 870 35.09 -4.93 -18.04
N ASP A 871 34.91 -4.45 -19.27
CA ASP A 871 34.13 -3.24 -19.59
C ASP A 871 32.60 -3.47 -19.59
N ASN A 872 32.13 -4.69 -19.30
CA ASN A 872 30.70 -5.00 -19.23
C ASN A 872 30.15 -5.05 -17.81
N ILE A 873 30.95 -4.83 -16.77
CA ILE A 873 30.50 -5.03 -15.39
C ILE A 873 29.48 -3.95 -14.98
N ASP A 874 28.33 -4.36 -14.43
CA ASP A 874 27.35 -3.44 -13.85
C ASP A 874 27.99 -2.68 -12.66
N LEU A 875 27.80 -1.35 -12.57
CA LEU A 875 28.46 -0.51 -11.56
C LEU A 875 28.31 -1.05 -10.13
N TRP A 876 27.11 -1.53 -9.75
CA TRP A 876 26.88 -2.04 -8.41
C TRP A 876 27.71 -3.30 -8.10
N VAL A 877 27.82 -4.20 -9.08
CA VAL A 877 28.60 -5.45 -8.99
C VAL A 877 30.08 -5.13 -8.92
N GLY A 878 30.58 -4.25 -9.79
CA GLY A 878 31.99 -3.86 -9.80
C GLY A 878 32.43 -3.19 -8.51
N GLY A 879 31.61 -2.27 -7.97
CA GLY A 879 31.94 -1.56 -6.74
C GLY A 879 31.93 -2.43 -5.47
N LEU A 880 31.10 -3.48 -5.41
CA LEU A 880 31.14 -4.48 -4.33
C LEU A 880 32.30 -5.48 -4.48
N ALA A 881 32.76 -5.73 -5.71
CA ALA A 881 33.85 -6.65 -5.98
C ALA A 881 35.22 -6.05 -5.64
N GLU A 882 35.37 -4.73 -5.66
CA GLU A 882 36.65 -4.08 -5.39
C GLU A 882 37.20 -4.40 -4.00
N ASP A 883 38.50 -4.70 -3.93
CA ASP A 883 39.20 -4.74 -2.66
C ASP A 883 39.07 -3.40 -1.93
N HIS A 884 38.84 -3.46 -0.61
CA HIS A 884 38.65 -2.26 0.19
C HIS A 884 39.87 -1.35 0.17
N VAL A 885 39.62 -0.05 0.09
CA VAL A 885 40.63 0.96 0.39
C VAL A 885 41.06 0.77 1.84
N LYS A 886 42.36 0.95 2.10
CA LYS A 886 42.91 0.82 3.44
C LYS A 886 42.09 1.63 4.45
N ASP A 887 41.72 0.99 5.57
CA ASP A 887 40.98 1.58 6.68
C ASP A 887 39.52 2.01 6.34
N SER A 888 38.97 1.57 5.20
CA SER A 888 37.58 1.76 4.73
C SER A 888 36.84 0.42 4.62
N GLU A 889 35.50 0.44 4.61
CA GLU A 889 34.64 -0.70 4.22
C GLU A 889 34.40 -0.76 2.69
N LEU A 890 34.97 0.16 1.90
CA LEU A 890 34.59 0.34 0.49
C LEU A 890 35.79 0.25 -0.45
N GLY A 891 35.54 -0.29 -1.64
CA GLY A 891 36.46 -0.19 -2.77
C GLY A 891 36.61 1.25 -3.29
N GLU A 892 37.65 1.47 -4.10
CA GLU A 892 38.05 2.80 -4.58
C GLU A 892 36.93 3.58 -5.28
N THR A 893 36.10 2.90 -6.08
CA THR A 893 35.03 3.51 -6.88
C THR A 893 33.88 3.98 -5.98
N PHE A 894 33.35 3.10 -5.14
CA PHE A 894 32.25 3.45 -4.22
C PHE A 894 32.70 4.45 -3.17
N HIS A 895 33.92 4.31 -2.63
CA HIS A 895 34.50 5.30 -1.74
C HIS A 895 34.48 6.70 -2.39
N LYS A 896 34.89 6.81 -3.66
CA LYS A 896 34.93 8.10 -4.36
C LYS A 896 33.54 8.67 -4.65
N ILE A 897 32.58 7.86 -5.11
CA ILE A 897 31.20 8.31 -5.39
C ILE A 897 30.54 8.82 -4.10
N ILE A 898 30.66 8.06 -3.01
CA ILE A 898 30.03 8.41 -1.73
C ILE A 898 30.69 9.66 -1.14
N LEU A 899 32.03 9.72 -1.10
CA LEU A 899 32.72 10.92 -0.61
C LEU A 899 32.34 12.17 -1.42
N GLU A 900 32.28 12.06 -2.75
CA GLU A 900 31.89 13.16 -3.64
C GLU A 900 30.48 13.66 -3.33
N GLN A 901 29.50 12.76 -3.23
CA GLN A 901 28.11 13.12 -2.98
C GLN A 901 27.92 13.77 -1.60
N PHE A 902 28.51 13.23 -0.53
CA PHE A 902 28.39 13.83 0.80
C PHE A 902 29.12 15.18 0.88
N ILE A 903 30.26 15.36 0.21
CA ILE A 903 30.88 16.68 0.14
C ILE A 903 29.96 17.69 -0.56
N ARG A 904 29.24 17.29 -1.62
CA ARG A 904 28.21 18.15 -2.25
C ARG A 904 27.02 18.43 -1.35
N PHE A 905 26.51 17.43 -0.63
CA PHE A 905 25.45 17.62 0.38
C PHE A 905 25.84 18.64 1.44
N ARG A 906 27.09 18.61 1.91
CA ARG A 906 27.59 19.55 2.90
C ARG A 906 27.83 20.95 2.33
N ASP A 907 28.66 21.03 1.30
CA ASP A 907 29.19 22.30 0.80
C ASP A 907 28.14 23.06 -0.02
N GLY A 908 27.15 22.36 -0.58
CA GLY A 908 26.01 22.93 -1.32
C GLY A 908 24.77 23.24 -0.47
N ASP A 909 24.78 23.00 0.84
CA ASP A 909 23.65 23.29 1.74
C ASP A 909 23.83 24.64 2.44
N ARG A 910 23.03 25.64 2.05
CA ARG A 910 23.02 26.98 2.69
C ARG A 910 22.70 26.90 4.17
N PHE A 911 21.98 25.86 4.58
CA PHE A 911 21.50 25.59 5.94
C PHE A 911 22.35 24.54 6.67
N TRP A 912 23.56 24.24 6.19
CA TRP A 912 24.55 23.41 6.89
C TRP A 912 24.82 23.93 8.31
N TYR A 913 24.85 23.04 9.31
CA TYR A 913 24.83 23.44 10.72
C TYR A 913 26.01 24.32 11.14
N GLU A 914 27.24 24.05 10.70
CA GLU A 914 28.43 24.85 11.05
C GLU A 914 28.35 26.30 10.54
N LYS A 915 27.49 26.56 9.54
CA LYS A 915 27.23 27.92 9.03
C LYS A 915 26.07 28.62 9.75
N ASN A 916 25.10 27.87 10.27
CA ASN A 916 23.81 28.43 10.70
C ASN A 916 23.59 28.42 12.21
N LEU A 917 24.47 27.75 12.96
CA LEU A 917 24.47 27.70 14.42
C LEU A 917 25.56 28.61 15.00
N THR A 918 25.37 29.06 16.25
CA THR A 918 26.44 29.76 16.99
C THR A 918 27.54 28.80 17.41
N THR A 919 28.69 29.33 17.85
CA THR A 919 29.81 28.49 18.33
C THR A 919 29.39 27.61 19.52
N GLU A 920 28.55 28.13 20.41
CA GLU A 920 28.02 27.40 21.56
C GLU A 920 27.02 26.32 21.14
N GLU A 921 26.13 26.63 20.19
CA GLU A 921 25.19 25.65 19.63
C GLU A 921 25.93 24.52 18.89
N ILE A 922 26.99 24.84 18.13
CA ILE A 922 27.85 23.84 17.47
C ILE A 922 28.51 22.95 18.52
N ALA A 923 29.13 23.53 19.54
CA ALA A 923 29.78 22.76 20.61
C ALA A 923 28.79 21.86 21.36
N ASP A 924 27.56 22.32 21.58
CA ASP A 924 26.50 21.53 22.19
C ASP A 924 26.07 20.36 21.29
N VAL A 925 25.80 20.60 20.00
CA VAL A 925 25.46 19.58 19.00
C VAL A 925 26.58 18.54 18.86
N GLU A 926 27.83 18.97 18.70
CA GLU A 926 28.99 18.08 18.58
C GLU A 926 29.30 17.32 19.87
N SER A 927 28.84 17.80 21.03
CA SER A 927 28.92 17.06 22.30
C SER A 927 27.93 15.89 22.40
N ARG A 928 26.97 15.79 21.46
CA ARG A 928 25.93 14.75 21.41
C ARG A 928 26.25 13.73 20.33
N SER A 929 27.11 12.78 20.70
CA SER A 929 27.26 11.58 19.89
C SER A 929 25.93 10.83 19.77
N LEU A 930 25.78 10.00 18.75
CA LEU A 930 24.58 9.19 18.60
C LEU A 930 24.32 8.28 19.81
N GLY A 931 25.39 7.74 20.42
CA GLY A 931 25.31 7.01 21.69
C GLY A 931 24.73 7.85 22.83
N LYS A 932 25.07 9.15 22.90
CA LYS A 932 24.47 10.07 23.89
C LYS A 932 23.00 10.34 23.60
N ILE A 933 22.62 10.54 22.33
CA ILE A 933 21.20 10.71 21.94
C ILE A 933 20.39 9.46 22.33
N ILE A 934 20.93 8.25 22.13
CA ILE A 934 20.30 7.00 22.58
C ILE A 934 20.09 7.01 24.10
N ARG A 935 21.11 7.33 24.90
CA ARG A 935 20.98 7.38 26.37
C ARG A 935 19.97 8.42 26.86
N LEU A 936 19.79 9.52 26.13
CA LEU A 936 18.86 10.57 26.48
C LEU A 936 17.39 10.24 26.17
N ASN A 937 17.13 9.25 25.30
CA ASN A 937 15.78 8.94 24.77
C ASN A 937 15.33 7.48 24.98
N THR A 938 16.14 6.67 25.65
CA THR A 938 15.91 5.24 25.85
C THR A 938 16.38 4.79 27.24
N GLY A 939 16.02 3.57 27.66
CA GLY A 939 16.53 2.95 28.89
C GLY A 939 17.89 2.28 28.73
N PHE A 940 18.55 2.41 27.57
CA PHE A 940 19.90 1.90 27.34
C PHE A 940 20.96 2.90 27.85
N THR A 941 21.05 3.05 29.17
CA THR A 941 21.83 4.08 29.86
C THR A 941 23.35 3.91 29.76
N ASP A 942 23.84 2.71 29.48
CA ASP A 942 25.26 2.35 29.32
C ASP A 942 25.68 2.18 27.85
N CYS A 943 24.88 2.68 26.89
CA CYS A 943 25.23 2.70 25.47
C CYS A 943 26.60 3.38 25.23
N PRO A 944 27.51 2.82 24.40
CA PRO A 944 28.79 3.46 24.10
C PRO A 944 28.62 4.73 23.27
N ASP A 945 29.59 5.67 23.37
CA ASP A 945 29.51 6.95 22.64
C ASP A 945 29.47 6.77 21.13
N ASN A 946 30.36 5.93 20.58
CA ASN A 946 30.36 5.58 19.17
C ASN A 946 29.68 4.21 19.00
N VAL A 947 28.59 4.21 18.24
CA VAL A 947 27.71 3.05 18.06
C VAL A 947 27.97 2.31 16.74
N PHE A 948 28.86 2.83 15.89
CA PHE A 948 29.15 2.30 14.55
C PHE A 948 30.22 1.19 14.56
N PHE A 949 30.87 0.97 15.70
CA PHE A 949 31.76 -0.15 15.93
C PHE A 949 31.18 -1.07 17.01
N SER A 950 31.32 -2.38 16.81
CA SER A 950 30.78 -3.40 17.71
C SER A 950 31.35 -3.23 19.13
N SER A 951 30.48 -3.10 20.12
CA SER A 951 30.89 -2.98 21.53
C SER A 951 31.43 -4.29 22.12
N GLU A 952 31.16 -5.42 21.48
CA GLU A 952 31.76 -6.71 21.82
C GLU A 952 33.22 -6.79 21.41
N ASN A 953 33.54 -6.30 20.22
CA ASN A 953 34.87 -6.42 19.62
C ASN A 953 35.76 -5.19 19.84
N CYS A 954 35.19 -4.03 20.17
CA CYS A 954 35.90 -2.77 20.31
C CYS A 954 35.80 -2.23 21.74
N ILE A 955 36.93 -1.89 22.36
CA ILE A 955 36.94 -1.22 23.68
C ILE A 955 36.73 0.29 23.58
N GLY A 956 36.82 0.84 22.36
CA GLY A 956 36.67 2.25 22.06
C GLY A 956 37.10 2.53 20.62
N VAL A 957 37.01 3.80 20.23
CA VAL A 957 37.36 4.27 18.89
C VAL A 957 38.46 5.32 19.00
N LYS A 958 39.53 5.15 18.22
CA LYS A 958 40.61 6.14 18.12
C LYS A 958 40.95 6.37 16.66
N ASN A 959 41.03 7.65 16.26
CA ASN A 959 41.24 8.04 14.87
C ASN A 959 40.24 7.38 13.91
N HIS A 960 38.97 7.29 14.32
CA HIS A 960 37.89 6.67 13.54
C HIS A 960 38.10 5.18 13.22
N GLN A 961 38.91 4.49 14.03
CA GLN A 961 39.12 3.05 13.95
C GLN A 961 38.82 2.38 15.29
N CYS A 962 38.26 1.18 15.22
CA CYS A 962 38.09 0.30 16.38
C CYS A 962 39.44 0.04 17.05
N ILE A 963 39.50 0.19 18.38
CA ILE A 963 40.57 -0.40 19.19
C ILE A 963 40.12 -1.81 19.55
N PRO A 964 40.72 -2.86 18.95
CA PRO A 964 40.25 -4.22 19.17
C PRO A 964 40.41 -4.64 20.63
N ARG A 965 39.41 -5.33 21.16
CA ARG A 965 39.50 -5.99 22.45
C ARG A 965 40.45 -7.21 22.29
N LEU A 966 41.61 -7.16 22.94
CA LEU A 966 42.56 -8.28 22.95
C LEU A 966 41.98 -9.43 23.79
N PHE A 967 41.45 -10.46 23.13
CA PHE A 967 41.05 -11.69 23.82
C PHE A 967 42.30 -12.57 24.06
N SER A 968 42.60 -12.88 25.32
CA SER A 968 43.57 -13.91 25.68
C SER A 968 43.00 -15.30 25.35
N ASN A 969 43.65 -16.04 24.44
CA ASN A 969 43.46 -17.47 24.17
C ASN A 969 42.06 -17.94 23.70
N ASP A 970 41.78 -17.66 22.43
CA ASP A 970 41.31 -18.50 21.31
C ASP A 970 40.77 -19.95 21.48
N LYS A 971 40.22 -20.36 22.63
CA LYS A 971 39.60 -21.71 22.77
C LYS A 971 38.16 -21.75 23.28
N PHE A 972 37.57 -20.63 23.68
CA PHE A 972 36.24 -20.63 24.32
C PHE A 972 35.08 -20.13 23.45
N PHE A 973 35.33 -19.48 22.30
CA PHE A 973 34.28 -18.84 21.50
C PHE A 973 33.69 -19.70 20.38
N ARG A 974 34.21 -20.91 20.14
CA ARG A 974 33.56 -21.85 19.19
C ARG A 974 32.29 -22.48 19.75
N THR A 975 32.10 -22.50 21.07
CA THR A 975 31.05 -23.33 21.70
C THR A 975 29.76 -22.60 22.06
N ALA A 976 29.66 -21.27 21.93
CA ALA A 976 28.39 -20.57 22.16
C ALA A 976 27.49 -20.56 20.92
N ASN A 977 28.08 -20.43 19.71
CA ASN A 977 27.33 -20.51 18.46
C ASN A 977 27.06 -21.96 18.00
N ASP A 978 27.91 -22.93 18.37
CA ASP A 978 27.72 -24.34 17.95
C ASP A 978 26.66 -25.12 18.75
N VAL A 979 26.25 -24.64 19.93
CA VAL A 979 25.37 -25.41 20.85
C VAL A 979 23.87 -25.20 20.57
N HIS A 980 23.51 -24.28 19.67
CA HIS A 980 22.12 -24.14 19.17
C HIS A 980 21.93 -24.43 17.69
N PHE A 981 23.01 -24.70 16.95
CA PHE A 981 22.93 -24.99 15.51
C PHE A 981 23.03 -26.48 15.16
N LYS A 982 23.35 -27.35 16.12
CA LYS A 982 23.31 -28.81 15.90
C LYS A 982 21.91 -29.42 15.81
N ASP A 983 20.86 -28.70 16.20
CA ASP A 983 19.50 -29.22 16.12
C ASP A 983 18.87 -29.10 14.72
N LYS A 984 19.41 -28.27 13.82
CA LYS A 984 18.92 -28.18 12.43
C LYS A 984 19.38 -29.32 11.52
N HIS A 985 20.52 -29.97 11.82
CA HIS A 985 20.96 -31.14 11.05
C HIS A 985 20.30 -32.44 11.50
N ASN A 986 19.74 -32.49 12.71
CA ASN A 986 18.96 -33.65 13.17
C ASN A 986 17.50 -33.63 12.71
N GLU A 987 16.88 -32.46 12.48
CA GLU A 987 15.49 -32.42 11.98
C GLU A 987 15.32 -33.02 10.57
N GLN A 988 16.34 -32.91 9.70
CA GLN A 988 16.27 -33.53 8.37
C GLN A 988 16.46 -35.05 8.43
N GLY A 989 17.30 -35.54 9.35
CA GLY A 989 17.48 -36.96 9.63
C GLY A 989 16.27 -37.60 10.32
N ASP A 990 15.63 -36.87 11.23
CA ASP A 990 14.45 -37.32 11.96
C ASP A 990 13.17 -37.23 11.11
N LYS A 991 13.06 -36.28 10.17
CA LYS A 991 12.01 -36.29 9.14
C LYS A 991 12.12 -37.49 8.19
N ILE A 992 13.33 -37.89 7.81
CA ILE A 992 13.56 -39.11 7.00
C ILE A 992 13.24 -40.37 7.81
N LYS A 993 13.63 -40.44 9.09
CA LYS A 993 13.22 -41.54 9.98
C LYS A 993 11.72 -41.58 10.21
N LEU A 994 11.06 -40.44 10.38
CA LEU A 994 9.61 -40.34 10.53
C LEU A 994 8.89 -40.76 9.23
N LEU A 995 9.42 -40.41 8.06
CA LEU A 995 8.91 -40.88 6.77
C LEU A 995 9.10 -42.39 6.58
N ILE A 996 10.23 -42.95 7.01
CA ILE A 996 10.47 -44.40 6.98
C ILE A 996 9.57 -45.13 7.99
N ILE A 997 9.38 -44.58 9.19
CA ILE A 997 8.47 -45.13 10.21
C ILE A 997 7.01 -45.01 9.72
N LEU A 998 6.60 -43.88 9.16
CA LEU A 998 5.27 -43.70 8.58
C LEU A 998 5.05 -44.63 7.39
N ALA A 999 6.01 -44.79 6.48
CA ALA A 999 5.93 -45.75 5.38
C ALA A 999 5.87 -47.21 5.90
N SER A 1000 6.58 -47.53 6.98
CA SER A 1000 6.54 -48.84 7.64
C SER A 1000 5.21 -49.07 8.37
N VAL A 1001 4.65 -48.05 9.00
CA VAL A 1001 3.36 -48.09 9.72
C VAL A 1001 2.21 -48.12 8.72
N PHE A 1002 2.25 -47.37 7.61
CA PHE A 1002 1.27 -47.43 6.53
C PHE A 1002 1.37 -48.75 5.75
N GLY A 1003 2.58 -49.29 5.55
CA GLY A 1003 2.81 -50.64 5.01
C GLY A 1003 2.27 -51.74 5.93
N ALA A 1004 2.46 -51.59 7.24
CA ALA A 1004 1.90 -52.50 8.24
C ALA A 1004 0.37 -52.35 8.36
N PHE A 1005 -0.18 -51.13 8.25
CA PHE A 1005 -1.62 -50.88 8.27
C PHE A 1005 -2.33 -51.39 7.02
N SER A 1006 -1.71 -51.25 5.84
CA SER A 1006 -2.25 -51.82 4.60
C SER A 1006 -2.14 -53.35 4.59
N GLY A 1007 -1.08 -53.92 5.15
CA GLY A 1007 -0.97 -55.36 5.42
C GLY A 1007 -2.00 -55.86 6.44
N LEU A 1008 -2.23 -55.12 7.52
CA LEU A 1008 -3.22 -55.45 8.55
C LEU A 1008 -4.66 -55.30 8.02
N LEU A 1009 -4.93 -54.29 7.19
CA LEU A 1009 -6.21 -54.12 6.50
C LEU A 1009 -6.47 -55.22 5.46
N LEU A 1010 -5.43 -55.72 4.79
CA LEU A 1010 -5.54 -56.89 3.90
C LEU A 1010 -5.82 -58.17 4.69
N VAL A 1011 -5.20 -58.36 5.86
CA VAL A 1011 -5.47 -59.50 6.76
C VAL A 1011 -6.85 -59.40 7.39
N ILE A 1012 -7.28 -58.20 7.82
CA ILE A 1012 -8.62 -57.94 8.35
C ILE A 1012 -9.68 -58.11 7.26
N ALA A 1013 -9.43 -57.66 6.02
CA ALA A 1013 -10.30 -57.91 4.89
C ALA A 1013 -10.41 -59.42 4.57
N PHE A 1014 -9.31 -60.17 4.68
CA PHE A 1014 -9.30 -61.63 4.48
C PHE A 1014 -10.02 -62.39 5.61
N VAL A 1015 -10.00 -61.87 6.84
CA VAL A 1015 -10.71 -62.40 8.01
C VAL A 1015 -12.20 -62.01 7.97
N CYS A 1016 -12.55 -60.80 7.55
CA CYS A 1016 -13.92 -60.31 7.40
C CYS A 1016 -14.64 -60.95 6.19
N LEU A 1017 -13.91 -61.32 5.12
CA LEU A 1017 -14.46 -62.14 4.02
C LEU A 1017 -14.75 -63.59 4.44
N LYS A 1018 -14.18 -64.06 5.55
CA LYS A 1018 -14.46 -65.40 6.13
C LYS A 1018 -15.57 -65.42 7.17
N LEU A 1019 -16.03 -64.27 7.68
CA LEU A 1019 -17.02 -64.18 8.75
C LEU A 1019 -18.20 -63.31 8.33
N LYS A 1020 -19.04 -63.86 7.44
CA LYS A 1020 -20.35 -63.30 7.10
C LYS A 1020 -21.45 -64.20 7.67
N VAL A 1021 -21.79 -64.02 8.95
CA VAL A 1021 -23.02 -64.60 9.53
C VAL A 1021 -23.61 -63.66 10.59
N HIS A 1022 -24.78 -63.11 10.24
CA HIS A 1022 -25.91 -62.69 11.09
C HIS A 1022 -25.91 -61.36 11.87
N ALA A 1023 -27.02 -60.62 11.61
CA ALA A 1023 -27.86 -59.79 12.51
C ALA A 1023 -27.19 -58.58 13.21
N GLY A 1024 -27.82 -57.43 13.44
CA GLY A 1024 -29.21 -57.00 13.43
C GLY A 1024 -29.39 -55.99 14.58
N ASN A 1025 -29.97 -54.83 14.28
CA ASN A 1025 -30.66 -53.84 15.13
C ASN A 1025 -30.09 -53.27 16.46
N GLU A 1026 -30.14 -51.93 16.49
CA GLU A 1026 -30.61 -51.00 17.55
C GLU A 1026 -29.88 -50.82 18.90
N ILE A 1027 -30.09 -49.59 19.41
CA ILE A 1027 -30.16 -49.12 20.83
C ILE A 1027 -29.00 -48.23 21.34
N SER A 1028 -29.34 -46.92 21.38
CA SER A 1028 -29.33 -45.92 22.48
C SER A 1028 -28.20 -45.77 23.54
N SER A 1029 -28.00 -44.48 23.84
CA SER A 1029 -27.90 -43.82 25.17
C SER A 1029 -26.77 -44.17 26.15
N ASN A 1030 -25.95 -43.17 26.50
CA ASN A 1030 -25.93 -42.46 27.81
C ASN A 1030 -24.59 -41.70 27.95
N ASN A 1031 -24.63 -40.38 28.18
CA ASN A 1031 -24.34 -39.67 29.45
C ASN A 1031 -22.87 -39.80 29.94
N GLN A 1032 -22.17 -38.80 30.49
CA GLN A 1032 -22.56 -37.55 31.17
C GLN A 1032 -21.28 -36.70 31.41
N ASN A 1033 -21.36 -35.35 31.38
CA ASN A 1033 -21.09 -34.49 32.55
C ASN A 1033 -21.19 -32.98 32.29
N CYS A 1034 -21.81 -32.31 33.26
CA CYS A 1034 -22.26 -30.92 33.33
C CYS A 1034 -21.22 -29.96 33.94
N VAL A 1035 -21.32 -28.66 33.60
CA VAL A 1035 -21.20 -27.53 34.56
C VAL A 1035 -22.14 -26.38 34.13
N VAL A 1036 -22.90 -25.84 35.09
CA VAL A 1036 -23.82 -24.68 35.00
C VAL A 1036 -23.50 -23.70 36.14
N ASN A 1037 -23.45 -22.39 35.85
CA ASN A 1037 -24.05 -21.25 36.63
C ASN A 1037 -23.68 -19.93 35.91
N ILE A 1038 -24.56 -19.09 35.36
CA ILE A 1038 -25.70 -18.28 35.87
C ILE A 1038 -25.32 -17.18 36.89
N GLY A 1039 -25.19 -15.93 36.40
CA GLY A 1039 -26.14 -14.86 36.74
C GLY A 1039 -25.83 -13.79 37.81
N ASN A 1040 -25.75 -12.54 37.33
CA ASN A 1040 -26.41 -11.31 37.82
C ASN A 1040 -25.84 -10.40 38.95
N ASN A 1041 -25.79 -9.11 38.55
CA ASN A 1041 -26.19 -7.85 39.24
C ASN A 1041 -25.40 -7.32 40.46
N ASN A 1042 -24.77 -6.14 40.31
CA ASN A 1042 -25.33 -4.83 40.74
C ASN A 1042 -24.31 -3.66 40.69
N LYS A 1043 -24.79 -2.52 40.15
CA LYS A 1043 -24.60 -1.10 40.55
C LYS A 1043 -23.25 -0.65 41.16
N ALA A 1044 -22.63 0.36 40.53
CA ALA A 1044 -22.78 1.78 40.94
C ALA A 1044 -22.00 2.72 39.99
N LEU A 1045 -22.58 3.90 39.78
CA LEU A 1045 -22.01 5.06 39.09
C LEU A 1045 -20.74 5.58 39.77
N GLU A 1046 -19.83 6.18 38.99
CA GLU A 1046 -19.37 7.58 39.19
C GLU A 1046 -18.40 8.05 38.06
N THR A 1047 -18.92 8.96 37.22
CA THR A 1047 -18.42 10.33 36.93
C THR A 1047 -17.03 10.57 36.29
N VAL A 1048 -17.08 11.07 35.03
CA VAL A 1048 -16.34 12.22 34.41
C VAL A 1048 -14.80 12.17 34.29
N ALA A 1049 -14.31 12.09 33.05
CA ALA A 1049 -13.51 13.11 32.35
C ALA A 1049 -13.27 12.69 30.89
#